data_AF-A0A1H7CUE8-F1
#
_entry.id   AF-A0A1H7CUE8-F1
#
_cell.length_a   1.000
_cell.length_b   1.000
_cell.length_c   1.000
_cell.angle_alpha   90.00
_cell.angle_beta   90.00
_cell.angle_gamma   90.00
#
_symmetry.space_group_name_H-M   'P 1'
#
loop_
_entity.id
_entity.type
_entity.pdbx_description
1 polymer ?
#
loop_
_entity_poly.entity_id
_entity_poly.type
_entity_poly.pdbx_seq_one_letter_code
_entity_poly.pdbx_strand_id
1 'polypeptide(L)'
;MTEAADEAAAAALAAECGVSVEALSERTEFEQVVVEPSGSQTLTVAAVPQRVKRTDGSWAAIDPTLSVVGGAVVPAATLADVRFSVGGSGPLATWRVGGSSFTLSWPLGALPAPRLVGASAVYDGVLPGVNLHVTALREGFSHAVEILTPAAAANPAVRQIRYALGGDVQVEADGGGGLRLVDPGGETVAVTHGASMWDSSVDPAGAGEVISARGVAGETAVPATGAEPGVTSRRTGVAVEVDGGDLTVVTDEAMLDDPTVTWPVFVDPPFNGLRSKWAYANNTNKNWDVGSRAWVGRNDYDGVLYRSFFDFNVSTLRGTQILSAKVTMELDHSWSCDPSWVHLYRTNTDGITVSSAGRMNWSTRPLPSSHWLDSWEGNANEAGGCGSIQPDATAVFEGSTLKNNVQARATANATTYTVGLCACNSDGQHESLQERWKKFHAAHTYLIATYDKKPNPPAAQAFSTTTDCYKACTSPAVVRTTTPTLRANVSDPYNGNLKTRFEVRTSASPSATLVASNSAAPSTTAAPGLATWKVPSGLSNGSTYYWRAYSTDENNLTGDWSTWQTVSVDTSPPVVTSVSSAQYPLRDWGAVLGTPGTFALAGAADVADFTWSADGGSATTVTASGTNPKTASVTHNPTTDMVHTLSVVAKDIAGNISQTHLHQFWVSPLPNKFSRWKLDEMSGTTTADSGSGGSALSPGTLSGSVSFAPGYLGGAASFTGTGGQITMSGPVLDTTKSFTVMAWVRASDLAAHDYQVALSQDGTTASRFQLMYNKDANSGAGGWCFAMRPTDGGNSTSACTDGTSWGLPSVGTWVHLAGVYDAAAHKIRAFVMGDPLNCGGETAEASFTGTWSATGSFAIGRALSSGAAANRWRGEIDDVHAFQRTLSDIEICQQAAQ
;
A
#
# COMPACT_ATOMS: atom_id res chain seq x y z
N MET A 1 5.34 20.08 12.42
CA MET A 1 6.75 19.67 12.27
C MET A 1 7.21 20.22 10.94
N THR A 2 8.36 20.90 10.88
CA THR A 2 8.87 21.56 9.66
C THR A 2 10.06 20.81 9.04
N GLU A 3 10.42 19.65 9.60
CA GLU A 3 11.58 18.85 9.20
C GLU A 3 11.20 17.36 9.29
N ALA A 4 11.81 16.53 8.44
CA ALA A 4 11.69 15.07 8.45
C ALA A 4 13.02 14.39 8.10
N ALA A 5 13.14 13.09 8.37
CA ALA A 5 14.41 12.37 8.27
C ALA A 5 14.99 12.30 6.85
N ASP A 6 14.13 12.17 5.83
CA ASP A 6 14.49 12.04 4.42
C ASP A 6 13.43 12.68 3.51
N GLU A 7 13.72 12.77 2.20
CA GLU A 7 12.81 13.37 1.21
C GLU A 7 11.44 12.67 1.15
N ALA A 8 11.38 11.34 1.34
CA ALA A 8 10.13 10.59 1.26
C ALA A 8 9.21 10.87 2.47
N ALA A 9 9.78 10.90 3.67
CA ALA A 9 9.08 11.29 4.89
C ALA A 9 8.67 12.77 4.85
N ALA A 10 9.53 13.64 4.30
CA ALA A 10 9.22 15.05 4.13
C ALA A 10 8.07 15.26 3.13
N ALA A 11 8.04 14.52 2.02
CA ALA A 11 6.95 14.56 1.05
C ALA A 11 5.61 14.10 1.64
N ALA A 12 5.61 13.01 2.42
CA ALA A 12 4.40 12.54 3.10
C ALA A 12 3.86 13.59 4.09
N LEU A 13 4.76 14.17 4.91
CA LEU A 13 4.38 15.16 5.90
C LEU A 13 3.94 16.49 5.27
N ALA A 14 4.59 16.93 4.19
CA ALA A 14 4.25 18.15 3.47
C ALA A 14 2.86 18.05 2.82
N ALA A 15 2.55 16.92 2.21
CA ALA A 15 1.24 16.64 1.64
C ALA A 15 0.14 16.55 2.72
N GLU A 16 0.41 15.89 3.85
CA GLU A 16 -0.55 15.75 4.95
C GLU A 16 -0.85 17.08 5.66
N CYS A 17 0.19 17.88 5.91
CA CYS A 17 0.07 19.12 6.68
C CYS A 17 -0.18 20.38 5.83
N GLY A 18 0.03 20.31 4.52
CA GLY A 18 -0.10 21.47 3.63
C GLY A 18 0.97 22.55 3.86
N VAL A 19 2.13 22.20 4.41
CA VAL A 19 3.25 23.10 4.68
C VAL A 19 4.55 22.51 4.13
N SER A 20 5.51 23.35 3.75
CA SER A 20 6.81 22.89 3.28
C SER A 20 7.62 22.23 4.40
N VAL A 21 8.34 21.15 4.09
CA VAL A 21 9.09 20.34 5.07
C VAL A 21 10.51 20.11 4.58
N GLU A 22 11.51 20.35 5.42
CA GLU A 22 12.91 20.09 5.09
C GLU A 22 13.26 18.59 5.21
N ALA A 23 14.01 18.07 4.24
CA ALA A 23 14.58 16.74 4.24
C ALA A 23 15.98 16.74 4.90
N LEU A 24 16.07 16.23 6.13
CA LEU A 24 17.32 16.26 6.92
C LEU A 24 18.44 15.37 6.34
N SER A 25 18.10 14.38 5.52
CA SER A 25 19.10 13.54 4.82
C SER A 25 19.95 14.34 3.84
N GLU A 26 19.39 15.40 3.27
CA GLU A 26 20.04 16.28 2.30
C GLU A 26 20.69 17.50 2.95
N ARG A 27 20.46 17.72 4.25
CA ARG A 27 21.03 18.87 4.98
C ARG A 27 22.53 18.67 5.14
N THR A 28 23.30 19.62 4.62
CA THR A 28 24.75 19.75 4.84
C THR A 28 25.08 21.12 5.42
N GLU A 29 26.36 21.39 5.64
CA GLU A 29 26.85 22.72 6.01
C GLU A 29 26.49 23.79 4.95
N PHE A 30 26.32 23.39 3.69
CA PHE A 30 26.07 24.26 2.54
C PHE A 30 24.66 24.14 1.96
N GLU A 31 23.99 23.00 2.16
CA GLU A 31 22.80 22.61 1.41
C GLU A 31 21.60 22.35 2.30
N GLN A 32 20.43 22.64 1.75
CA GLN A 32 19.13 22.24 2.29
C GLN A 32 18.19 21.89 1.14
N VAL A 33 17.34 20.88 1.35
CA VAL A 33 16.26 20.51 0.45
C VAL A 33 14.95 20.63 1.20
N VAL A 34 14.02 21.40 0.62
CA VAL A 34 12.67 21.58 1.16
C VAL A 34 11.66 20.98 0.18
N VAL A 35 10.80 20.11 0.69
CA VAL A 35 9.68 19.53 -0.06
C VAL A 35 8.46 20.42 0.09
N GLU A 36 7.88 20.82 -1.03
CA GLU A 36 6.64 21.60 -1.06
C GLU A 36 5.41 20.68 -0.98
N PRO A 37 4.25 21.16 -0.47
CA PRO A 37 3.00 20.39 -0.48
C PRO A 37 2.54 19.95 -1.88
N SER A 38 3.04 20.61 -2.92
CA SER A 38 2.80 20.30 -4.33
C SER A 38 3.69 19.19 -4.91
N GLY A 39 4.50 18.50 -4.09
CA GLY A 39 5.40 17.43 -4.53
C GLY A 39 6.74 17.91 -5.13
N SER A 40 6.85 19.18 -5.52
CA SER A 40 8.12 19.75 -5.98
C SER A 40 9.13 19.94 -4.85
N GLN A 41 10.40 19.79 -5.19
CA GLN A 41 11.54 19.92 -4.28
C GLN A 41 12.27 21.24 -4.54
N THR A 42 12.75 21.93 -3.50
CA THR A 42 13.60 23.12 -3.63
C THR A 42 14.95 22.88 -2.96
N LEU A 43 16.01 22.79 -3.77
CA LEU A 43 17.39 22.77 -3.31
C LEU A 43 17.88 24.22 -3.15
N THR A 44 18.49 24.53 -2.00
CA THR A 44 19.28 25.75 -1.79
C THR A 44 20.71 25.35 -1.46
N VAL A 45 21.67 25.82 -2.27
CA VAL A 45 23.11 25.57 -2.12
C VAL A 45 23.80 26.91 -1.87
N ALA A 46 24.46 27.06 -0.73
CA ALA A 46 25.24 28.25 -0.40
C ALA A 46 26.68 28.14 -0.90
N ALA A 47 27.30 29.26 -1.24
CA ALA A 47 28.72 29.32 -1.60
C ALA A 47 29.69 29.25 -0.41
N VAL A 48 29.17 29.43 0.81
CA VAL A 48 29.92 29.26 2.07
C VAL A 48 29.03 28.52 3.09
N PRO A 49 29.62 27.87 4.12
CA PRO A 49 28.85 27.19 5.15
C PRO A 49 27.86 28.11 5.87
N GLN A 50 26.61 27.69 6.00
CA GLN A 50 25.55 28.40 6.71
C GLN A 50 25.24 27.78 8.07
N ARG A 51 25.58 26.49 8.24
CA ARG A 51 25.32 25.71 9.44
C ARG A 51 26.46 24.73 9.71
N VAL A 52 26.54 24.22 10.93
CA VAL A 52 27.50 23.18 11.35
C VAL A 52 26.79 22.07 12.11
N LYS A 53 27.21 20.83 11.87
CA LYS A 53 26.74 19.66 12.62
C LYS A 53 27.61 19.47 13.86
N ARG A 54 26.98 19.49 15.03
CA ARG A 54 27.64 19.24 16.32
C ARG A 54 27.93 17.75 16.52
N THR A 55 28.80 17.46 17.47
CA THR A 55 29.18 16.10 17.85
C THR A 55 28.01 15.26 18.39
N ASP A 56 26.98 15.89 18.93
CA ASP A 56 25.74 15.25 19.37
C ASP A 56 24.74 14.96 18.21
N GLY A 57 25.11 15.33 16.98
CA GLY A 57 24.29 15.17 15.79
C GLY A 57 23.33 16.32 15.50
N SER A 58 23.20 17.30 16.39
CA SER A 58 22.36 18.48 16.19
C SER A 58 22.97 19.47 15.19
N TRP A 59 22.14 20.28 14.54
CA TRP A 59 22.58 21.36 13.67
C TRP A 59 22.49 22.71 14.38
N ALA A 60 23.40 23.63 14.05
CA ALA A 60 23.26 25.05 14.38
C ALA A 60 23.70 25.94 13.23
N ALA A 61 23.10 27.13 13.16
CA ALA A 61 23.59 28.21 12.33
C ALA A 61 25.04 28.54 12.71
N ILE A 62 25.84 28.96 11.72
CA ILE A 62 27.19 29.42 11.99
C ILE A 62 27.15 30.68 12.85
N ASP A 63 27.84 30.62 13.98
CA ASP A 63 28.00 31.70 14.96
C ASP A 63 29.48 31.73 15.41
N PRO A 64 30.29 32.65 14.86
CA PRO A 64 31.70 32.75 15.21
C PRO A 64 31.93 33.50 16.54
N THR A 65 30.89 33.92 17.26
CA THR A 65 31.02 34.68 18.51
C THR A 65 31.83 33.89 19.55
N LEU A 66 32.83 34.53 20.13
CA LEU A 66 33.79 33.90 21.05
C LEU A 66 33.31 33.93 22.49
N SER A 67 33.62 32.86 23.22
CA SER A 67 33.45 32.77 24.67
C SER A 67 34.54 31.91 25.31
N VAL A 68 34.74 32.02 26.62
CA VAL A 68 35.71 31.20 27.36
C VAL A 68 35.03 29.91 27.83
N VAL A 69 35.50 28.77 27.34
CA VAL A 69 35.00 27.43 27.72
C VAL A 69 36.18 26.51 27.99
N GLY A 70 36.17 25.85 29.15
CA GLY A 70 37.18 24.83 29.49
C GLY A 70 38.64 25.32 29.48
N GLY A 71 38.87 26.62 29.74
CA GLY A 71 40.21 27.22 29.73
C GLY A 71 40.74 27.65 28.36
N ALA A 72 39.90 27.65 27.32
CA ALA A 72 40.21 28.18 26.00
C ALA A 72 39.14 29.18 25.53
N VAL A 73 39.51 30.10 24.66
CA VAL A 73 38.58 30.96 23.93
C VAL A 73 38.11 30.21 22.68
N VAL A 74 36.81 29.99 22.52
CA VAL A 74 36.25 29.18 21.43
C VAL A 74 35.03 29.86 20.79
N PRO A 75 34.79 29.67 19.48
CA PRO A 75 33.57 30.12 18.82
C PRO A 75 32.35 29.31 19.26
N ALA A 76 31.17 29.91 19.19
CA ALA A 76 29.91 29.26 19.57
C ALA A 76 29.51 28.11 18.62
N ALA A 77 29.64 28.32 17.31
CA ALA A 77 29.36 27.32 16.28
C ALA A 77 30.05 27.66 14.94
N THR A 78 31.20 27.05 14.66
CA THR A 78 31.90 27.16 13.36
C THR A 78 32.27 25.77 12.83
N LEU A 79 32.47 25.64 11.52
CA LEU A 79 33.02 24.42 10.94
C LEU A 79 34.51 24.25 11.32
N ALA A 80 35.20 25.39 11.50
CA ALA A 80 36.55 25.42 12.02
C ALA A 80 36.61 24.96 13.50
N ASP A 81 37.40 23.93 13.80
CA ASP A 81 37.76 23.59 15.19
C ASP A 81 38.97 24.41 15.62
N VAL A 82 38.70 25.69 15.94
CA VAL A 82 39.70 26.67 16.40
C VAL A 82 39.55 26.96 17.88
N ARG A 83 40.68 27.11 18.56
CA ARG A 83 40.78 27.51 19.97
C ARG A 83 41.84 28.58 20.11
N PHE A 84 41.52 29.69 20.77
CA PHE A 84 42.47 30.76 21.06
C PHE A 84 42.86 30.76 22.54
N SER A 85 44.03 31.32 22.82
CA SER A 85 44.58 31.45 24.17
C SER A 85 43.68 32.26 25.10
N VAL A 86 43.69 31.95 26.39
CA VAL A 86 43.15 32.83 27.45
C VAL A 86 44.24 33.75 28.03
N GLY A 87 45.43 33.76 27.41
CA GLY A 87 46.65 34.40 27.91
C GLY A 87 47.66 33.38 28.46
N GLY A 88 48.88 33.84 28.76
CA GLY A 88 49.99 33.02 29.27
C GLY A 88 50.95 32.53 28.18
N SER A 89 51.63 31.41 28.43
CA SER A 89 52.68 30.86 27.55
C SER A 89 52.19 29.77 26.58
N GLY A 90 50.88 29.52 26.53
CA GLY A 90 50.30 28.56 25.59
C GLY A 90 50.24 29.11 24.16
N PRO A 91 49.92 28.25 23.17
CA PRO A 91 49.72 28.70 21.79
C PRO A 91 48.67 29.80 21.69
N LEU A 92 48.92 30.78 20.82
CA LEU A 92 47.96 31.83 20.47
C LEU A 92 46.69 31.25 19.87
N ALA A 93 46.87 30.34 18.91
CA ALA A 93 45.78 29.64 18.24
C ALA A 93 46.15 28.15 18.09
N THR A 94 45.17 27.29 18.30
CA THR A 94 45.19 25.88 17.93
C THR A 94 44.06 25.63 16.96
N TRP A 95 44.37 25.06 15.80
CA TRP A 95 43.41 24.75 14.76
C TRP A 95 43.51 23.27 14.40
N ARG A 96 42.37 22.57 14.43
CA ARG A 96 42.29 21.20 13.95
C ARG A 96 41.61 21.16 12.59
N VAL A 97 42.27 20.51 11.63
CA VAL A 97 41.78 20.34 10.27
C VAL A 97 41.86 18.85 9.94
N GLY A 98 40.71 18.21 9.78
CA GLY A 98 40.63 16.75 9.68
C GLY A 98 41.15 16.06 10.95
N GLY A 99 42.07 15.11 10.79
CA GLY A 99 42.76 14.44 11.90
C GLY A 99 43.99 15.18 12.43
N SER A 100 44.40 16.27 11.78
CA SER A 100 45.66 16.95 12.02
C SER A 100 45.46 18.24 12.83
N SER A 101 46.55 18.74 13.39
CA SER A 101 46.62 19.88 14.28
C SER A 101 47.69 20.87 13.84
N PHE A 102 47.35 22.14 13.94
CA PHE A 102 48.23 23.27 13.72
C PHE A 102 48.20 24.17 14.95
N THR A 103 49.36 24.61 15.42
CA THR A 103 49.46 25.61 16.49
C THR A 103 50.28 26.80 16.04
N LEU A 104 49.78 27.99 16.31
CA LEU A 104 50.47 29.26 16.14
C LEU A 104 50.77 29.82 17.53
N SER A 105 52.03 30.13 17.83
CA SER A 105 52.46 30.63 19.14
C SER A 105 53.18 31.97 19.01
N TRP A 106 53.03 32.83 20.02
CA TRP A 106 53.71 34.12 20.12
C TRP A 106 55.00 33.97 20.94
N PRO A 107 56.20 33.99 20.32
CA PRO A 107 57.46 33.71 21.02
C PRO A 107 58.03 34.92 21.76
N LEU A 108 57.48 36.12 21.57
CA LEU A 108 58.05 37.38 22.06
C LEU A 108 57.63 37.74 23.50
N GLY A 109 56.92 36.85 24.19
CA GLY A 109 56.49 37.03 25.58
C GLY A 109 55.22 36.24 25.90
N ALA A 110 54.79 36.29 27.16
CA ALA A 110 53.50 35.73 27.55
C ALA A 110 52.36 36.57 26.95
N LEU A 111 51.33 35.91 26.42
CA LEU A 111 50.14 36.58 25.93
C LEU A 111 49.37 37.21 27.10
N PRO A 112 48.88 38.45 26.98
CA PRO A 112 47.95 39.04 27.94
C PRO A 112 46.60 38.31 27.89
N ALA A 113 45.73 38.54 28.88
CA ALA A 113 44.36 38.05 28.80
C ALA A 113 43.61 38.81 27.69
N PRO A 114 42.90 38.12 26.77
CA PRO A 114 42.24 38.79 25.67
C PRO A 114 40.92 39.45 26.08
N ARG A 115 40.58 40.54 25.40
CA ARG A 115 39.22 41.09 25.35
C ARG A 115 38.46 40.47 24.19
N LEU A 116 37.27 39.94 24.45
CA LEU A 116 36.42 39.33 23.43
C LEU A 116 35.49 40.38 22.81
N VAL A 117 35.47 40.45 21.49
CA VAL A 117 34.66 41.38 20.69
C VAL A 117 34.01 40.59 19.55
N GLY A 118 32.79 40.11 19.77
CA GLY A 118 32.11 39.25 18.79
C GLY A 118 32.97 38.03 18.46
N ALA A 119 33.40 37.92 17.21
CA ALA A 119 34.25 36.82 16.72
C ALA A 119 35.75 36.99 17.00
N SER A 120 36.19 38.11 17.59
CA SER A 120 37.60 38.45 17.74
C SER A 120 38.07 38.45 19.20
N ALA A 121 39.23 37.85 19.45
CA ALA A 121 39.98 37.96 20.69
C ALA A 121 41.13 38.96 20.49
N VAL A 122 41.10 40.06 21.25
CA VAL A 122 42.09 41.15 21.17
C VAL A 122 43.03 41.05 22.36
N TYR A 123 44.31 40.82 22.10
CA TYR A 123 45.39 40.75 23.07
C TYR A 123 46.12 42.10 23.10
N ASP A 124 45.75 42.94 24.06
CA ASP A 124 46.27 44.30 24.17
C ASP A 124 47.71 44.32 24.71
N GLY A 125 48.61 45.01 24.02
CA GLY A 125 49.98 45.23 24.49
C GLY A 125 50.88 43.99 24.48
N VAL A 126 50.77 43.14 23.45
CA VAL A 126 51.69 41.99 23.22
C VAL A 126 53.15 42.44 23.03
N LEU A 127 53.34 43.68 22.57
CA LEU A 127 54.56 44.49 22.67
C LEU A 127 54.13 45.94 22.99
N PRO A 128 55.05 46.81 23.46
CA PRO A 128 54.73 48.21 23.67
C PRO A 128 54.13 48.88 22.41
N GLY A 129 52.86 49.29 22.50
CA GLY A 129 52.13 49.93 21.41
C GLY A 129 51.66 48.99 20.29
N VAL A 130 51.58 47.68 20.55
CA VAL A 130 51.17 46.65 19.58
C VAL A 130 50.10 45.76 20.21
N ASN A 131 48.99 45.58 19.50
CA ASN A 131 47.95 44.62 19.86
C ASN A 131 47.91 43.47 18.84
N LEU A 132 47.37 42.34 19.28
CA LEU A 132 47.18 41.17 18.42
C LEU A 132 45.70 40.80 18.39
N HIS A 133 45.13 40.71 17.21
CA HIS A 133 43.74 40.36 16.96
C HIS A 133 43.70 38.95 16.41
N VAL A 134 42.87 38.07 16.97
CA VAL A 134 42.63 36.73 16.42
C VAL A 134 41.13 36.52 16.28
N THR A 135 40.66 36.25 15.07
CA THR A 135 39.23 36.22 14.73
C THR A 135 38.83 34.85 14.25
N ALA A 136 37.76 34.28 14.83
CA ALA A 136 37.19 33.02 14.35
C ALA A 136 36.41 33.25 13.05
N LEU A 137 36.62 32.37 12.07
CA LEU A 137 35.92 32.37 10.79
C LEU A 137 35.10 31.07 10.65
N ARG A 138 34.25 31.02 9.62
CA ARG A 138 33.38 29.85 9.35
C ARG A 138 34.19 28.56 9.21
N GLU A 139 35.28 28.60 8.45
CA GLU A 139 36.11 27.44 8.07
C GLU A 139 37.57 27.56 8.55
N GLY A 140 37.93 28.63 9.27
CA GLY A 140 39.28 28.77 9.86
C GLY A 140 39.34 29.89 10.90
N PHE A 141 40.46 30.59 10.93
CA PHE A 141 40.61 31.84 11.68
C PHE A 141 41.41 32.85 10.85
N SER A 142 41.42 34.10 11.26
CA SER A 142 42.35 35.15 10.81
C SER A 142 43.08 35.75 12.01
N HIS A 143 44.18 36.44 11.78
CA HIS A 143 44.81 37.26 12.81
C HIS A 143 45.50 38.48 12.20
N ALA A 144 45.59 39.55 12.96
CA ALA A 144 46.29 40.76 12.55
C ALA A 144 47.04 41.38 13.72
N VAL A 145 48.17 42.00 13.40
CA VAL A 145 48.96 42.80 14.33
C VAL A 145 48.61 44.26 14.12
N GLU A 146 48.07 44.88 15.14
CA GLU A 146 47.72 46.29 15.15
C GLU A 146 48.87 47.09 15.77
N ILE A 147 49.52 47.92 14.95
CA ILE A 147 50.60 48.81 15.37
C ILE A 147 49.99 50.18 15.62
N LEU A 148 50.04 50.66 16.86
CA LEU A 148 49.28 51.85 17.26
C LEU A 148 50.00 53.17 16.95
N THR A 149 51.33 53.16 16.84
CA THR A 149 52.13 54.40 16.78
C THR A 149 53.42 54.23 15.96
N PRO A 150 54.00 55.34 15.45
CA PRO A 150 55.34 55.33 14.84
C PRO A 150 56.42 54.77 15.78
N ALA A 151 56.31 55.04 17.09
CA ALA A 151 57.27 54.55 18.07
C ALA A 151 57.23 53.01 18.20
N ALA A 152 56.04 52.41 18.12
CA ALA A 152 55.89 50.96 18.08
C ALA A 152 56.44 50.38 16.77
N ALA A 153 56.21 51.05 15.64
CA ALA A 153 56.74 50.64 14.34
C ALA A 153 58.28 50.67 14.28
N ALA A 154 58.96 51.53 15.04
CA ALA A 154 60.43 51.56 15.10
C ALA A 154 61.04 50.34 15.82
N ASN A 155 60.23 49.51 16.49
CA ASN A 155 60.72 48.31 17.17
C ASN A 155 61.16 47.23 16.15
N PRO A 156 62.40 46.72 16.21
CA PRO A 156 62.85 45.65 15.31
C PRO A 156 61.97 44.40 15.31
N ALA A 157 61.35 44.06 16.45
CA ALA A 157 60.45 42.92 16.58
C ALA A 157 59.08 43.14 15.89
N VAL A 158 58.73 44.39 15.58
CA VAL A 158 57.54 44.77 14.79
C VAL A 158 57.87 44.78 13.29
N ARG A 159 59.11 45.11 12.93
CA ARG A 159 59.58 45.06 11.53
C ARG A 159 59.69 43.62 11.01
N GLN A 160 60.03 42.69 11.90
CA GLN A 160 60.10 41.25 11.63
C GLN A 160 59.34 40.48 12.70
N ILE A 161 58.05 40.28 12.47
CA ILE A 161 57.15 39.65 13.44
C ILE A 161 57.31 38.14 13.31
N ARG A 162 57.72 37.47 14.41
CA ARG A 162 57.95 36.03 14.42
C ARG A 162 56.82 35.29 15.13
N TYR A 163 56.43 34.15 14.59
CA TYR A 163 55.51 33.19 15.18
C TYR A 163 56.16 31.81 15.20
N ALA A 164 55.98 31.07 16.31
CA ALA A 164 56.39 29.67 16.37
C ALA A 164 55.22 28.79 15.93
N LEU A 165 55.48 27.97 14.92
CA LEU A 165 54.59 26.98 14.33
C LEU A 165 54.77 25.64 15.04
N GLY A 166 53.68 24.89 15.19
CA GLY A 166 53.71 23.56 15.78
C GLY A 166 52.49 22.72 15.39
N GLY A 167 52.38 21.54 16.00
CA GLY A 167 51.45 20.51 15.56
C GLY A 167 52.11 19.56 14.55
N ASP A 168 51.28 18.84 13.80
CA ASP A 168 51.68 17.85 12.80
C ASP A 168 51.37 18.29 11.36
N VAL A 169 50.73 19.45 11.19
CA VAL A 169 50.61 20.13 9.88
C VAL A 169 51.91 20.85 9.55
N GLN A 170 52.47 20.56 8.37
CA GLN A 170 53.61 21.29 7.82
C GLN A 170 53.15 22.58 7.14
N VAL A 171 53.90 23.66 7.34
CA VAL A 171 53.64 24.95 6.69
C VAL A 171 54.75 25.20 5.68
N GLU A 172 54.38 25.56 4.46
CA GLU A 172 55.30 25.89 3.39
C GLU A 172 54.96 27.25 2.80
N ALA A 173 55.97 27.99 2.33
CA ALA A 173 55.73 29.20 1.55
C ALA A 173 55.22 28.84 0.14
N ASP A 174 54.16 29.51 -0.31
CA ASP A 174 53.68 29.45 -1.69
C ASP A 174 54.41 30.50 -2.55
N GLY A 175 54.60 30.20 -3.84
CA GLY A 175 55.26 31.09 -4.80
C GLY A 175 54.55 32.43 -5.02
N GLY A 176 53.32 32.59 -4.52
CA GLY A 176 52.57 33.85 -4.52
C GLY A 176 52.63 34.65 -3.21
N GLY A 177 53.50 34.32 -2.26
CA GLY A 177 53.65 35.06 -0.99
C GLY A 177 52.63 34.68 0.11
N GLY A 178 51.81 33.65 -0.13
CA GLY A 178 50.96 33.02 0.88
C GLY A 178 51.60 31.74 1.44
N LEU A 179 50.83 30.95 2.17
CA LEU A 179 51.28 29.70 2.78
C LEU A 179 50.42 28.52 2.32
N ARG A 180 51.05 27.34 2.29
CA ARG A 180 50.42 26.04 2.07
C ARG A 180 50.56 25.20 3.33
N LEU A 181 49.44 24.74 3.86
CA LEU A 181 49.38 23.84 5.02
C LEU A 181 49.14 22.42 4.52
N VAL A 182 50.04 21.52 4.90
CA VAL A 182 50.10 20.15 4.40
C VAL A 182 50.00 19.19 5.58
N ASP A 183 49.09 18.23 5.51
CA ASP A 183 48.96 17.22 6.57
C ASP A 183 50.09 16.16 6.53
N PRO A 184 50.20 15.28 7.55
CA PRO A 184 51.18 14.20 7.54
C PRO A 184 51.05 13.22 6.36
N GLY A 185 49.90 13.19 5.68
CA GLY A 185 49.65 12.39 4.48
C GLY A 185 50.13 13.04 3.18
N GLY A 186 50.54 14.31 3.22
CA GLY A 186 50.97 15.09 2.06
C GLY A 186 49.84 15.84 1.34
N GLU A 187 48.62 15.83 1.87
CA GLU A 187 47.49 16.56 1.29
C GLU A 187 47.48 18.02 1.73
N THR A 188 47.17 18.93 0.80
CA THR A 188 47.03 20.35 1.13
C THR A 188 45.69 20.57 1.82
N VAL A 189 45.75 20.77 3.14
CA VAL A 189 44.58 20.96 3.98
C VAL A 189 44.14 22.40 4.07
N ALA A 190 45.05 23.36 3.86
CA ALA A 190 44.76 24.78 3.71
C ALA A 190 45.74 25.48 2.78
N VAL A 191 45.29 26.55 2.14
CA VAL A 191 46.14 27.55 1.51
C VAL A 191 45.68 28.91 1.96
N THR A 192 46.62 29.83 1.99
CA THR A 192 46.37 31.16 2.46
C THR A 192 46.68 32.21 1.40
N HIS A 193 46.17 33.43 1.59
CA HIS A 193 46.55 34.56 0.74
C HIS A 193 47.95 35.06 1.13
N GLY A 194 48.46 36.01 0.34
CA GLY A 194 49.72 36.68 0.63
C GLY A 194 49.53 37.71 1.71
N ALA A 195 50.50 37.79 2.63
CA ALA A 195 50.44 38.75 3.71
C ALA A 195 50.39 40.18 3.18
N SER A 196 49.64 41.04 3.88
CA SER A 196 49.52 42.44 3.51
C SER A 196 49.49 43.32 4.74
N MET A 197 49.63 44.62 4.55
CA MET A 197 49.34 45.58 5.61
C MET A 197 48.68 46.83 5.06
N TRP A 198 47.96 47.52 5.93
CA TRP A 198 47.17 48.68 5.58
C TRP A 198 47.11 49.72 6.69
N ASP A 199 46.93 50.98 6.30
CA ASP A 199 46.76 52.10 7.22
C ASP A 199 45.28 52.37 7.53
N SER A 200 45.03 53.24 8.52
CA SER A 200 43.69 53.63 8.93
C SER A 200 43.21 54.93 8.26
N SER A 201 43.68 55.21 7.04
CA SER A 201 43.26 56.41 6.30
C SER A 201 41.74 56.41 6.10
N VAL A 202 41.09 57.54 6.39
CA VAL A 202 39.65 57.80 6.18
C VAL A 202 39.41 58.90 5.16
N ASP A 203 40.45 59.32 4.42
CA ASP A 203 40.35 60.38 3.42
C ASP A 203 39.58 59.86 2.19
N PRO A 204 38.40 60.43 1.84
CA PRO A 204 37.62 60.03 0.67
C PRO A 204 38.40 60.14 -0.64
N ALA A 205 39.40 61.04 -0.72
CA ALA A 205 40.28 61.13 -1.88
C ALA A 205 41.14 59.86 -2.07
N GLY A 206 41.42 59.12 -0.98
CA GLY A 206 42.08 57.82 -1.01
C GLY A 206 41.20 56.68 -1.54
N ALA A 207 39.87 56.87 -1.61
CA ALA A 207 38.93 55.94 -2.23
C ALA A 207 38.60 56.28 -3.70
N GLY A 208 39.19 57.36 -4.25
CA GLY A 208 38.90 57.85 -5.60
C GLY A 208 37.48 58.42 -5.79
N GLU A 209 36.74 58.66 -4.70
CA GLU A 209 35.36 59.15 -4.76
C GLU A 209 35.27 60.56 -5.35
N VAL A 210 34.27 60.79 -6.21
CA VAL A 210 33.96 62.13 -6.73
C VAL A 210 33.20 62.90 -5.65
N ILE A 211 33.91 63.58 -4.77
CA ILE A 211 33.29 64.54 -3.85
C ILE A 211 32.68 65.67 -4.72
N SER A 212 31.36 65.73 -4.82
CA SER A 212 30.73 66.92 -5.41
C SER A 212 31.11 68.14 -4.58
N ALA A 213 31.69 69.15 -5.24
CA ALA A 213 32.24 70.33 -4.60
C ALA A 213 31.15 71.19 -3.95
N ARG A 214 30.64 70.79 -2.77
CA ARG A 214 29.81 71.61 -1.88
C ARG A 214 29.73 71.02 -0.48
N GLY A 215 30.77 71.31 0.31
CA GLY A 215 30.78 71.55 1.76
C GLY A 215 29.63 71.01 2.62
N VAL A 216 29.44 69.70 2.68
CA VAL A 216 28.72 69.05 3.79
C VAL A 216 29.75 68.28 4.61
N ALA A 217 29.68 68.40 5.93
CA ALA A 217 30.53 67.65 6.86
C ALA A 217 30.34 66.14 6.59
N GLY A 218 31.37 65.49 6.05
CA GLY A 218 31.32 64.10 5.64
C GLY A 218 31.05 63.19 6.83
N GLU A 219 30.10 62.27 6.69
CA GLU A 219 30.07 61.08 7.52
C GLU A 219 31.37 60.30 7.28
N THR A 220 32.02 59.88 8.36
CA THR A 220 33.32 59.22 8.32
C THR A 220 33.20 57.85 7.67
N ALA A 221 34.04 57.57 6.67
CA ALA A 221 34.18 56.25 6.07
C ALA A 221 34.39 55.15 7.13
N VAL A 222 33.91 53.93 6.86
CA VAL A 222 34.09 52.78 7.76
C VAL A 222 35.60 52.61 8.03
N PRO A 223 36.04 52.68 9.29
CA PRO A 223 37.45 52.63 9.63
C PRO A 223 38.04 51.25 9.34
N ALA A 224 39.35 51.21 9.05
CA ALA A 224 40.08 49.97 8.96
C ALA A 224 40.02 49.19 10.29
N THR A 225 40.02 47.87 10.19
CA THR A 225 40.04 46.99 11.36
C THR A 225 41.16 45.96 11.20
N GLY A 226 41.41 45.16 12.24
CA GLY A 226 42.26 43.97 12.12
C GLY A 226 41.66 42.84 11.30
N ALA A 227 40.38 42.93 10.89
CA ALA A 227 39.73 41.93 10.05
C ALA A 227 39.80 42.29 8.56
N GLU A 228 39.72 43.58 8.24
CA GLU A 228 39.80 44.06 6.87
C GLU A 228 40.23 45.53 6.77
N PRO A 229 40.84 45.94 5.65
CA PRO A 229 41.19 47.34 5.40
C PRO A 229 39.96 48.17 5.08
N GLY A 230 39.97 49.43 5.49
CA GLY A 230 38.96 50.40 5.10
C GLY A 230 38.98 50.65 3.58
N VAL A 231 37.87 51.16 3.07
CA VAL A 231 37.72 51.54 1.64
C VAL A 231 38.80 52.54 1.21
N THR A 232 39.18 53.45 2.11
CA THR A 232 40.17 54.52 1.92
C THR A 232 41.58 54.15 2.35
N SER A 233 41.81 52.93 2.84
CA SER A 233 43.11 52.48 3.35
C SER A 233 44.12 52.30 2.23
N ARG A 234 45.35 52.79 2.44
CA ARG A 234 46.49 52.38 1.61
C ARG A 234 46.88 50.95 1.96
N ARG A 235 47.25 50.15 0.95
CA ARG A 235 47.64 48.74 1.11
C ARG A 235 48.98 48.45 0.45
N THR A 236 49.79 47.61 1.08
CA THR A 236 51.02 47.06 0.48
C THR A 236 51.20 45.58 0.85
N GLY A 237 52.00 44.87 0.05
CA GLY A 237 52.35 43.47 0.32
C GLY A 237 53.40 43.36 1.42
N VAL A 238 53.34 42.28 2.18
CA VAL A 238 54.28 41.96 3.28
C VAL A 238 54.93 40.62 2.94
N ALA A 239 56.24 40.51 3.12
CA ALA A 239 56.94 39.27 2.82
C ALA A 239 56.80 38.27 3.98
N VAL A 240 56.78 36.97 3.65
CA VAL A 240 56.74 35.90 4.65
C VAL A 240 57.84 34.90 4.38
N GLU A 241 58.48 34.45 5.45
CA GLU A 241 59.54 33.45 5.42
C GLU A 241 59.17 32.33 6.39
N VAL A 242 59.23 31.08 5.91
CA VAL A 242 59.04 29.89 6.73
C VAL A 242 60.37 29.17 6.81
N ASP A 243 60.90 29.02 8.03
CA ASP A 243 62.14 28.30 8.29
C ASP A 243 61.93 27.34 9.47
N GLY A 244 61.96 26.03 9.19
CA GLY A 244 61.69 24.99 10.18
C GLY A 244 60.34 25.18 10.87
N GLY A 245 60.37 25.45 12.18
CA GLY A 245 59.20 25.65 13.02
C GLY A 245 58.81 27.12 13.21
N ASP A 246 59.35 28.07 12.45
CA ASP A 246 59.09 29.50 12.61
C ASP A 246 58.50 30.13 11.34
N LEU A 247 57.53 31.03 11.51
CA LEU A 247 57.05 31.96 10.49
C LEU A 247 57.52 33.37 10.82
N THR A 248 58.21 34.03 9.89
CA THR A 248 58.58 35.45 10.00
C THR A 248 57.79 36.27 8.99
N VAL A 249 57.17 37.35 9.46
CA VAL A 249 56.40 38.31 8.67
C VAL A 249 57.19 39.62 8.63
N VAL A 250 57.63 40.03 7.43
CA VAL A 250 58.52 41.18 7.21
C VAL A 250 57.71 42.35 6.66
N THR A 251 57.45 43.34 7.52
CA THR A 251 56.64 44.53 7.18
C THR A 251 57.36 45.41 6.15
N ASP A 252 56.61 46.07 5.27
CA ASP A 252 57.19 47.04 4.32
C ASP A 252 57.63 48.34 5.03
N GLU A 253 58.95 48.57 5.05
CA GLU A 253 59.53 49.70 5.75
C GLU A 253 59.13 51.04 5.15
N ALA A 254 58.93 51.09 3.83
CA ALA A 254 58.56 52.31 3.12
C ALA A 254 57.21 52.87 3.60
N MET A 255 56.21 52.01 3.83
CA MET A 255 54.92 52.43 4.36
C MET A 255 55.00 52.82 5.85
N LEU A 256 55.75 52.08 6.67
CA LEU A 256 55.84 52.36 8.11
C LEU A 256 56.66 53.62 8.43
N ASP A 257 57.59 54.00 7.55
CA ASP A 257 58.42 55.20 7.69
C ASP A 257 57.83 56.43 6.97
N ASP A 258 56.74 56.27 6.21
CA ASP A 258 56.05 57.37 5.53
C ASP A 258 55.38 58.30 6.55
N PRO A 259 55.74 59.59 6.62
CA PRO A 259 55.15 60.54 7.57
C PRO A 259 53.65 60.80 7.32
N THR A 260 53.12 60.40 6.16
CA THR A 260 51.70 60.54 5.80
C THR A 260 50.87 59.34 6.24
N VAL A 261 51.47 58.27 6.81
CA VAL A 261 50.74 57.07 7.27
C VAL A 261 49.74 57.38 8.39
N THR A 262 48.52 56.86 8.25
CA THR A 262 47.47 57.06 9.25
C THR A 262 47.43 55.86 10.20
N TRP A 263 47.70 56.11 11.48
CA TRP A 263 47.73 55.07 12.51
C TRP A 263 46.32 54.78 13.07
N PRO A 264 46.02 53.54 13.49
CA PRO A 264 46.91 52.37 13.51
C PRO A 264 47.18 51.77 12.11
N VAL A 265 48.30 51.06 11.99
CA VAL A 265 48.61 50.21 10.83
C VAL A 265 48.37 48.76 11.22
N PHE A 266 47.66 48.02 10.39
CA PHE A 266 47.39 46.61 10.60
C PHE A 266 48.25 45.78 9.65
N VAL A 267 48.98 44.83 10.21
CA VAL A 267 49.71 43.80 9.46
C VAL A 267 48.90 42.53 9.56
N ASP A 268 48.52 41.98 8.41
CA ASP A 268 47.74 40.76 8.25
C ASP A 268 48.68 39.66 7.75
N PRO A 269 49.18 38.82 8.67
CA PRO A 269 49.92 37.65 8.28
C PRO A 269 48.98 36.68 7.58
N PRO A 270 49.54 35.75 6.82
CA PRO A 270 48.79 35.11 5.76
C PRO A 270 47.75 34.12 6.28
N PHE A 271 47.68 33.73 7.56
CA PHE A 271 46.73 32.72 8.05
C PHE A 271 45.28 33.22 8.14
N ASN A 272 44.62 33.45 6.98
CA ASN A 272 43.18 33.65 6.89
C ASN A 272 42.53 32.44 6.21
N GLY A 273 41.59 31.83 6.94
CA GLY A 273 40.49 30.95 6.54
C GLY A 273 40.65 30.01 5.34
N LEU A 274 40.32 28.73 5.57
CA LEU A 274 39.95 27.83 4.47
C LEU A 274 38.80 28.42 3.67
N ARG A 275 38.96 28.44 2.36
CA ARG A 275 37.85 28.53 1.41
C ARG A 275 37.82 27.19 0.69
N SER A 276 36.65 26.74 0.30
CA SER A 276 36.50 25.46 -0.40
C SER A 276 35.57 25.56 -1.61
N LYS A 277 34.63 26.51 -1.59
CA LYS A 277 33.53 26.63 -2.57
C LYS A 277 33.43 27.97 -3.28
N TRP A 278 34.40 28.86 -3.07
CA TRP A 278 34.53 30.08 -3.85
C TRP A 278 35.99 30.50 -3.92
N ALA A 279 36.33 31.28 -4.95
CA ALA A 279 37.65 31.90 -5.07
C ALA A 279 37.56 33.16 -5.92
N TYR A 280 38.58 34.01 -5.85
CA TYR A 280 38.74 35.13 -6.77
C TYR A 280 39.94 34.88 -7.70
N ALA A 281 39.98 35.61 -8.82
CA ALA A 281 41.17 35.79 -9.63
C ALA A 281 41.37 37.27 -9.93
N ASN A 282 42.61 37.68 -10.12
CA ASN A 282 42.92 39.05 -10.52
C ASN A 282 43.99 39.11 -11.60
N ASN A 283 43.94 40.13 -12.46
CA ASN A 283 44.74 40.18 -13.69
C ASN A 283 46.25 40.37 -13.45
N THR A 284 46.66 40.77 -12.24
CA THR A 284 48.08 40.88 -11.85
C THR A 284 48.59 39.62 -11.14
N ASN A 285 47.72 38.62 -10.94
CA ASN A 285 47.96 37.44 -10.11
C ASN A 285 48.56 37.80 -8.74
N LYS A 286 48.11 38.90 -8.14
CA LYS A 286 48.49 39.25 -6.77
C LYS A 286 47.66 38.46 -5.77
N ASN A 287 48.29 37.96 -4.72
CA ASN A 287 47.65 37.20 -3.65
C ASN A 287 47.21 38.17 -2.53
N TRP A 288 46.11 38.88 -2.75
CA TRP A 288 45.52 39.78 -1.76
C TRP A 288 44.29 39.17 -1.12
N ASP A 289 44.12 39.35 0.19
CA ASP A 289 42.86 38.96 0.79
C ASP A 289 41.74 39.93 0.37
N VAL A 290 40.70 39.37 -0.24
CA VAL A 290 39.42 40.06 -0.51
C VAL A 290 38.40 39.82 0.62
N GLY A 291 38.82 39.19 1.71
CA GLY A 291 38.00 38.84 2.86
C GLY A 291 36.82 37.95 2.48
N SER A 292 35.67 38.16 3.11
CA SER A 292 34.41 37.49 2.76
C SER A 292 33.63 38.18 1.63
N ARG A 293 34.28 39.09 0.88
CA ARG A 293 33.65 39.90 -0.18
C ARG A 293 34.17 39.42 -1.54
N ALA A 294 33.25 39.12 -2.45
CA ALA A 294 33.55 38.73 -3.81
C ALA A 294 33.66 39.97 -4.71
N TRP A 295 34.87 40.29 -5.13
CA TRP A 295 35.17 41.48 -5.95
C TRP A 295 35.04 41.16 -7.44
N VAL A 296 34.49 42.10 -8.21
CA VAL A 296 34.25 41.95 -9.65
C VAL A 296 34.49 43.30 -10.34
N GLY A 297 35.25 43.30 -11.44
CA GLY A 297 35.59 44.51 -12.19
C GLY A 297 36.91 45.15 -11.75
N ARG A 298 37.29 46.28 -12.38
CA ARG A 298 38.53 47.00 -12.06
C ARG A 298 38.38 47.82 -10.79
N ASN A 299 39.07 47.38 -9.75
CA ASN A 299 39.19 48.10 -8.50
C ASN A 299 40.16 49.28 -8.65
N ASP A 300 39.85 50.44 -8.07
CA ASP A 300 40.70 51.63 -8.18
C ASP A 300 41.70 51.77 -7.03
N TYR A 301 41.44 51.15 -5.87
CA TYR A 301 42.38 51.17 -4.73
C TYR A 301 43.74 50.60 -5.11
N ASP A 302 43.75 49.67 -6.06
CA ASP A 302 44.93 48.92 -6.45
C ASP A 302 45.15 48.85 -7.98
N GLY A 303 44.20 49.36 -8.77
CA GLY A 303 44.22 49.37 -10.23
C GLY A 303 44.03 48.00 -10.88
N VAL A 304 43.66 46.97 -10.10
CA VAL A 304 43.61 45.57 -10.50
C VAL A 304 42.20 45.14 -10.87
N LEU A 305 42.10 44.28 -11.88
CA LEU A 305 40.85 43.73 -12.37
C LEU A 305 40.56 42.38 -11.70
N TYR A 306 39.35 42.23 -11.14
CA TYR A 306 38.91 41.06 -10.39
C TYR A 306 37.78 40.30 -11.06
N ARG A 307 37.77 38.98 -10.85
CA ARG A 307 36.61 38.10 -11.07
C ARG A 307 36.46 37.17 -9.89
N SER A 308 35.22 36.87 -9.52
CA SER A 308 34.89 35.93 -8.45
C SER A 308 34.12 34.74 -8.99
N PHE A 309 34.39 33.57 -8.42
CA PHE A 309 33.85 32.28 -8.85
C PHE A 309 33.24 31.55 -7.67
N PHE A 310 32.14 30.86 -7.92
CA PHE A 310 31.38 30.12 -6.91
C PHE A 310 31.09 28.72 -7.40
N ASP A 311 31.24 27.76 -6.51
CA ASP A 311 31.08 26.34 -6.76
C ASP A 311 29.89 25.81 -5.96
N PHE A 312 28.87 25.32 -6.66
CA PHE A 312 27.69 24.72 -6.04
C PHE A 312 27.70 23.22 -6.28
N ASN A 313 27.51 22.42 -5.24
CA ASN A 313 27.25 21.00 -5.41
C ASN A 313 25.78 20.81 -5.82
N VAL A 314 25.59 20.12 -6.94
CA VAL A 314 24.30 19.91 -7.61
C VAL A 314 23.98 18.43 -7.74
N SER A 315 24.61 17.57 -6.93
CA SER A 315 24.43 16.13 -6.96
C SER A 315 23.00 15.67 -6.67
N THR A 316 22.23 16.43 -5.89
CA THR A 316 20.81 16.19 -5.63
C THR A 316 19.94 16.34 -6.89
N LEU A 317 20.38 17.16 -7.87
CA LEU A 317 19.65 17.42 -9.11
C LEU A 317 19.82 16.34 -10.18
N ARG A 318 20.53 15.23 -9.90
CA ARG A 318 20.81 14.20 -10.92
C ARG A 318 19.53 13.52 -11.40
N GLY A 319 19.33 13.52 -12.72
CA GLY A 319 18.18 12.88 -13.35
C GLY A 319 16.82 13.52 -13.03
N THR A 320 16.81 14.74 -12.45
CA THR A 320 15.58 15.48 -12.17
C THR A 320 15.22 16.40 -13.33
N GLN A 321 13.95 16.80 -13.39
CA GLN A 321 13.48 17.91 -14.21
C GLN A 321 13.57 19.20 -13.40
N ILE A 322 14.27 20.19 -13.92
CA ILE A 322 14.38 21.53 -13.32
C ILE A 322 13.16 22.35 -13.72
N LEU A 323 12.41 22.81 -12.73
CA LEU A 323 11.23 23.66 -12.89
C LEU A 323 11.64 25.13 -12.91
N SER A 324 12.54 25.53 -12.01
CA SER A 324 13.15 26.86 -11.94
C SER A 324 14.59 26.76 -11.41
N ALA A 325 15.42 27.74 -11.76
CA ALA A 325 16.76 27.87 -11.17
C ALA A 325 17.11 29.35 -11.09
N LYS A 326 17.70 29.75 -9.97
CA LYS A 326 18.22 31.10 -9.76
C LYS A 326 19.53 31.10 -9.00
N VAL A 327 20.39 32.06 -9.30
CA VAL A 327 21.54 32.42 -8.46
C VAL A 327 21.26 33.76 -7.82
N THR A 328 21.33 33.84 -6.50
CA THR A 328 21.08 35.07 -5.75
C THR A 328 22.32 35.49 -4.98
N MET A 329 22.61 36.79 -4.99
CA MET A 329 23.78 37.37 -4.31
C MET A 329 23.41 38.72 -3.73
N GLU A 330 23.95 39.07 -2.56
CA GLU A 330 23.79 40.42 -2.01
C GLU A 330 24.96 41.31 -2.44
N LEU A 331 24.64 42.41 -3.12
CA LEU A 331 25.57 43.47 -3.48
C LEU A 331 25.77 44.36 -2.25
N ASP A 332 27.02 44.43 -1.80
CA ASP A 332 27.48 45.27 -0.68
C ASP A 332 27.84 46.68 -1.15
N HIS A 333 28.56 46.76 -2.27
CA HIS A 333 29.08 48.03 -2.73
C HIS A 333 29.35 48.03 -4.24
N SER A 334 29.17 49.18 -4.87
CA SER A 334 29.51 49.46 -6.26
C SER A 334 30.14 50.84 -6.40
N TRP A 335 31.04 50.95 -7.37
CA TRP A 335 31.63 52.25 -7.71
C TRP A 335 30.59 53.26 -8.19
N SER A 336 29.74 52.83 -9.13
CA SER A 336 28.73 53.69 -9.74
C SER A 336 27.58 53.97 -8.76
N CYS A 337 27.15 55.23 -8.72
CA CYS A 337 25.93 55.65 -8.03
C CYS A 337 24.65 55.28 -8.79
N ASP A 338 24.77 55.02 -10.10
CA ASP A 338 23.69 54.52 -10.94
C ASP A 338 23.83 53.01 -11.16
N PRO A 339 22.73 52.28 -11.43
CA PRO A 339 22.78 50.87 -11.75
C PRO A 339 23.80 50.55 -12.84
N SER A 340 24.68 49.58 -12.57
CA SER A 340 25.61 49.06 -13.56
C SER A 340 25.54 47.54 -13.64
N TRP A 341 25.80 47.00 -14.84
CA TRP A 341 25.61 45.60 -15.15
C TRP A 341 26.66 44.68 -14.53
N VAL A 342 26.21 43.50 -14.13
CA VAL A 342 27.02 42.30 -13.88
C VAL A 342 26.39 41.13 -14.64
N HIS A 343 27.23 40.31 -15.24
CA HIS A 343 26.82 39.13 -15.98
C HIS A 343 27.31 37.87 -15.28
N LEU A 344 26.41 36.89 -15.17
CA LEU A 344 26.69 35.55 -14.67
C LEU A 344 27.05 34.65 -15.85
N TYR A 345 28.10 33.85 -15.70
CA TYR A 345 28.48 32.87 -16.71
C TYR A 345 28.86 31.52 -16.09
N ARG A 346 28.71 30.45 -16.85
CA ARG A 346 29.25 29.14 -16.48
C ARG A 346 30.73 29.10 -16.84
N THR A 347 31.57 28.64 -15.94
CA THR A 347 32.99 28.43 -16.28
C THR A 347 33.17 27.22 -17.21
N ASN A 348 34.32 27.19 -17.89
CA ASN A 348 34.70 26.11 -18.82
C ASN A 348 35.06 24.80 -18.12
N THR A 349 35.58 24.87 -16.89
CA THR A 349 35.80 23.73 -15.99
C THR A 349 34.83 23.81 -14.81
N ASP A 350 34.71 22.74 -14.02
CA ASP A 350 33.94 22.74 -12.77
C ASP A 350 34.86 22.45 -11.59
N GLY A 351 34.41 22.78 -10.38
CA GLY A 351 35.12 22.53 -9.13
C GLY A 351 35.99 23.69 -8.69
N ILE A 352 35.80 24.08 -7.43
CA ILE A 352 36.77 24.82 -6.65
C ILE A 352 37.27 23.88 -5.55
N THR A 353 38.58 23.82 -5.38
CA THR A 353 39.26 22.98 -4.40
C THR A 353 39.93 23.85 -3.35
N VAL A 354 40.24 23.30 -2.17
CA VAL A 354 41.02 24.01 -1.15
C VAL A 354 42.27 24.64 -1.76
N SER A 355 43.04 23.89 -2.56
CA SER A 355 44.25 24.38 -3.25
C SER A 355 44.05 25.60 -4.17
N SER A 356 42.83 25.90 -4.59
CA SER A 356 42.48 27.01 -5.49
C SER A 356 41.58 28.07 -4.85
N ALA A 357 41.04 27.79 -3.66
CA ALA A 357 39.95 28.55 -3.07
C ALA A 357 40.39 29.87 -2.41
N GLY A 358 41.69 30.07 -2.19
CA GLY A 358 42.25 31.38 -1.83
C GLY A 358 42.28 32.33 -3.03
N ARG A 359 42.99 31.95 -4.10
CA ARG A 359 43.13 32.70 -5.35
C ARG A 359 43.37 31.72 -6.51
N MET A 360 42.63 31.89 -7.61
CA MET A 360 42.92 31.25 -8.88
C MET A 360 43.79 32.13 -9.79
N ASN A 361 44.60 31.50 -10.65
CA ASN A 361 45.31 32.23 -11.70
C ASN A 361 44.30 32.87 -12.67
N TRP A 362 44.59 34.09 -13.12
CA TRP A 362 43.72 34.87 -14.01
C TRP A 362 43.27 34.10 -15.27
N SER A 363 44.20 33.33 -15.86
CA SER A 363 43.96 32.56 -17.08
C SER A 363 43.19 31.26 -16.87
N THR A 364 42.96 30.82 -15.61
CA THR A 364 42.32 29.54 -15.32
C THR A 364 40.87 29.48 -15.76
N ARG A 365 40.14 30.61 -15.66
CA ARG A 365 38.69 30.70 -15.95
C ARG A 365 38.40 31.91 -16.85
N PRO A 366 38.75 31.86 -18.15
CA PRO A 366 38.50 32.96 -19.08
C PRO A 366 36.99 33.24 -19.24
N LEU A 367 36.65 34.45 -19.69
CA LEU A 367 35.27 34.77 -20.06
C LEU A 367 34.82 33.90 -21.24
N PRO A 368 33.52 33.56 -21.30
CA PRO A 368 32.96 32.92 -22.47
C PRO A 368 33.00 33.87 -23.68
N SER A 369 33.07 33.31 -24.89
CA SER A 369 33.08 34.11 -26.12
C SER A 369 31.73 34.76 -26.46
N SER A 370 30.61 34.23 -25.96
CA SER A 370 29.26 34.72 -26.29
C SER A 370 28.12 34.17 -25.41
N HIS A 371 28.41 33.43 -24.33
CA HIS A 371 27.38 32.70 -23.58
C HIS A 371 27.31 33.14 -22.12
N TRP A 372 26.42 34.08 -21.84
CA TRP A 372 26.00 34.46 -20.49
C TRP A 372 24.84 33.58 -20.04
N LEU A 373 24.79 33.28 -18.74
CA LEU A 373 23.67 32.57 -18.12
C LEU A 373 22.53 33.52 -17.84
N ASP A 374 22.87 34.73 -17.35
CA ASP A 374 21.94 35.81 -17.10
C ASP A 374 22.71 37.12 -16.78
N SER A 375 22.00 38.23 -16.62
CA SER A 375 22.55 39.54 -16.27
C SER A 375 21.67 40.27 -15.26
N TRP A 376 22.28 41.06 -14.40
CA TRP A 376 21.58 41.91 -13.43
C TRP A 376 22.21 43.31 -13.41
N GLU A 377 21.41 44.34 -13.22
CA GLU A 377 21.88 45.72 -13.01
C GLU A 377 21.43 46.24 -11.64
N GLY A 378 22.33 46.98 -10.99
CA GLY A 378 22.04 47.63 -9.72
C GLY A 378 23.28 48.27 -9.12
N ASN A 379 23.12 48.90 -7.97
CA ASN A 379 24.14 49.68 -7.27
C ASN A 379 23.88 49.62 -5.76
N ALA A 380 24.95 49.76 -4.99
CA ALA A 380 24.95 49.88 -3.53
C ALA A 380 26.14 50.77 -3.14
N ASN A 381 25.96 51.68 -2.20
CA ASN A 381 27.01 52.62 -1.79
C ASN A 381 26.72 53.07 -0.35
N GLU A 382 27.13 52.22 0.60
CA GLU A 382 26.91 52.48 2.02
C GLU A 382 27.86 53.53 2.60
N ALA A 383 28.95 53.86 1.88
CA ALA A 383 29.93 54.86 2.29
C ALA A 383 29.43 56.31 2.12
N GLY A 384 28.28 56.52 1.47
CA GLY A 384 27.71 57.85 1.24
C GLY A 384 28.43 58.65 0.15
N GLY A 385 29.38 58.05 -0.57
CA GLY A 385 30.14 58.68 -1.67
C GLY A 385 29.27 59.19 -2.82
N CYS A 386 28.02 58.72 -2.89
CA CYS A 386 27.00 59.15 -3.84
C CYS A 386 26.13 60.33 -3.37
N GLY A 387 26.48 61.00 -2.27
CA GLY A 387 25.70 62.08 -1.67
C GLY A 387 24.45 61.62 -0.91
N SER A 388 24.18 60.31 -0.89
CA SER A 388 23.19 59.62 -0.06
C SER A 388 23.61 58.16 0.11
N ILE A 389 23.24 57.54 1.23
CA ILE A 389 23.45 56.11 1.47
C ILE A 389 22.55 55.32 0.52
N GLN A 390 23.15 54.42 -0.25
CA GLN A 390 22.45 53.45 -1.08
C GLN A 390 22.61 52.07 -0.43
N PRO A 391 21.52 51.45 0.06
CA PRO A 391 21.60 50.20 0.81
C PRO A 391 22.01 49.02 -0.08
N ASP A 392 22.38 47.92 0.56
CA ASP A 392 22.59 46.63 -0.10
C ASP A 392 21.43 46.24 -1.02
N ALA A 393 21.77 45.57 -2.13
CA ALA A 393 20.82 45.15 -3.14
C ALA A 393 20.94 43.65 -3.45
N THR A 394 19.82 42.93 -3.52
CA THR A 394 19.82 41.53 -3.92
C THR A 394 19.87 41.39 -5.45
N ALA A 395 21.00 40.92 -5.97
CA ALA A 395 21.13 40.46 -7.34
C ALA A 395 20.45 39.10 -7.51
N VAL A 396 19.52 39.00 -8.47
CA VAL A 396 18.80 37.76 -8.80
C VAL A 396 19.01 37.46 -10.28
N PHE A 397 19.65 36.32 -10.55
CA PHE A 397 19.80 35.76 -11.89
C PHE A 397 18.84 34.58 -12.01
N GLU A 398 17.81 34.67 -12.83
CA GLU A 398 16.74 33.65 -12.97
C GLU A 398 16.28 33.41 -14.42
N GLY A 399 17.08 33.87 -15.38
CA GLY A 399 16.82 33.71 -16.81
C GLY A 399 16.71 32.25 -17.28
N SER A 400 15.98 32.03 -18.37
CA SER A 400 15.74 30.69 -18.93
C SER A 400 17.03 29.98 -19.36
N THR A 401 18.06 30.74 -19.76
CA THR A 401 19.38 30.21 -20.09
C THR A 401 20.07 29.56 -18.89
N LEU A 402 19.99 30.17 -17.71
CA LEU A 402 20.46 29.58 -16.45
C LEU A 402 19.70 28.28 -16.16
N LYS A 403 18.36 28.31 -16.16
CA LYS A 403 17.53 27.12 -15.96
C LYS A 403 17.90 25.98 -16.90
N ASN A 404 18.01 26.26 -18.21
CA ASN A 404 18.35 25.26 -19.22
C ASN A 404 19.78 24.71 -19.01
N ASN A 405 20.71 25.55 -18.56
CA ASN A 405 22.07 25.11 -18.27
C ASN A 405 22.09 24.19 -17.05
N VAL A 406 21.40 24.54 -15.96
CA VAL A 406 21.24 23.68 -14.77
C VAL A 406 20.54 22.36 -15.14
N GLN A 407 19.50 22.40 -16.00
CA GLN A 407 18.88 21.19 -16.55
C GLN A 407 19.88 20.30 -17.30
N ALA A 408 20.74 20.88 -18.14
CA ALA A 408 21.76 20.11 -18.84
C ALA A 408 22.74 19.43 -17.87
N ARG A 409 23.02 20.04 -16.71
CA ARG A 409 23.84 19.45 -15.64
C ARG A 409 23.14 18.30 -14.93
N ALA A 410 21.86 18.47 -14.60
CA ALA A 410 20.99 17.45 -14.04
C ALA A 410 20.96 16.20 -14.95
N THR A 411 20.76 16.40 -16.26
CA THR A 411 20.76 15.32 -17.27
C THR A 411 22.13 14.65 -17.42
N ALA A 412 23.22 15.41 -17.30
CA ALA A 412 24.59 14.89 -17.37
C ALA A 412 25.07 14.23 -16.07
N ASN A 413 24.20 14.10 -15.06
CA ASN A 413 24.53 13.59 -13.73
C ASN A 413 25.72 14.31 -13.07
N ALA A 414 25.85 15.62 -13.31
CA ALA A 414 26.92 16.41 -12.75
C ALA A 414 26.87 16.43 -11.22
N THR A 415 28.05 16.57 -10.59
CA THR A 415 28.16 16.75 -9.13
C THR A 415 28.28 18.22 -8.77
N THR A 416 28.76 19.03 -9.70
CA THR A 416 29.28 20.36 -9.44
C THR A 416 28.83 21.33 -10.52
N TYR A 417 28.56 22.57 -10.11
CA TYR A 417 28.16 23.68 -10.96
C TYR A 417 28.94 24.93 -10.57
N THR A 418 29.92 25.31 -11.39
CA THR A 418 30.75 26.49 -11.12
C THR A 418 30.35 27.66 -12.01
N VAL A 419 30.13 28.81 -11.39
CA VAL A 419 29.78 30.07 -12.07
C VAL A 419 30.81 31.15 -11.77
N GLY A 420 30.94 32.11 -12.67
CA GLY A 420 31.74 33.32 -12.49
C GLY A 420 30.92 34.58 -12.72
N LEU A 421 31.41 35.69 -12.17
CA LEU A 421 30.85 37.02 -12.40
C LEU A 421 31.76 37.87 -13.27
N CYS A 422 31.13 38.69 -14.12
CA CYS A 422 31.79 39.66 -14.97
C CYS A 422 31.08 41.01 -14.88
N ALA A 423 31.80 42.06 -14.49
CA ALA A 423 31.34 43.44 -14.51
C ALA A 423 31.41 44.04 -15.93
N CYS A 424 30.92 43.32 -16.92
CA CYS A 424 31.01 43.64 -18.34
C CYS A 424 29.64 43.94 -18.96
N ASN A 425 29.64 44.35 -20.23
CA ASN A 425 28.41 44.46 -21.02
C ASN A 425 28.04 43.08 -21.59
N SER A 426 26.94 43.01 -22.33
CA SER A 426 26.46 41.79 -22.99
C SER A 426 27.48 41.18 -23.97
N ASP A 427 28.44 41.95 -24.47
CA ASP A 427 29.49 41.48 -25.37
C ASP A 427 30.77 41.02 -24.62
N GLY A 428 30.75 41.01 -23.28
CA GLY A 428 31.93 40.65 -22.46
C GLY A 428 33.01 41.72 -22.42
N GLN A 429 32.71 42.94 -22.84
CA GLN A 429 33.62 44.06 -22.89
C GLN A 429 33.47 44.96 -21.65
N HIS A 430 34.43 45.85 -21.47
CA HIS A 430 34.40 46.93 -20.47
C HIS A 430 34.50 46.51 -19.00
N GLU A 431 34.89 45.26 -18.67
CA GLU A 431 35.18 44.88 -17.28
C GLU A 431 36.31 45.70 -16.63
N SER A 432 37.17 46.32 -17.46
CA SER A 432 38.23 47.23 -17.04
C SER A 432 37.76 48.65 -16.72
N LEU A 433 36.49 48.97 -16.99
CA LEU A 433 35.95 50.28 -16.67
C LEU A 433 35.58 50.34 -15.20
N GLN A 434 36.06 51.39 -14.53
CA GLN A 434 35.98 51.54 -13.08
C GLN A 434 34.54 51.65 -12.59
N GLU A 435 33.64 52.28 -13.35
CA GLU A 435 32.23 52.45 -12.98
C GLU A 435 31.44 51.13 -12.88
N ARG A 436 32.04 50.02 -13.29
CA ARG A 436 31.40 48.71 -13.24
C ARG A 436 31.82 47.87 -12.05
N TRP A 437 32.81 48.32 -11.29
CA TRP A 437 33.31 47.57 -10.16
C TRP A 437 32.26 47.38 -9.06
N LYS A 438 32.24 46.16 -8.49
CA LYS A 438 31.26 45.70 -7.49
C LYS A 438 31.91 44.76 -6.46
N LYS A 439 31.32 44.76 -5.26
CA LYS A 439 31.59 43.84 -4.13
C LYS A 439 30.30 43.14 -3.74
N PHE A 440 30.34 41.81 -3.64
CA PHE A 440 29.21 40.99 -3.19
C PHE A 440 29.53 40.24 -1.89
N HIS A 441 28.53 40.01 -1.04
CA HIS A 441 28.66 39.14 0.11
C HIS A 441 28.72 37.67 -0.32
N ALA A 442 29.88 37.03 -0.15
CA ALA A 442 30.01 35.59 -0.43
C ALA A 442 29.10 34.76 0.50
N ALA A 443 28.83 35.26 1.71
CA ALA A 443 27.93 34.62 2.68
C ALA A 443 26.47 34.57 2.26
N HIS A 444 26.04 35.48 1.38
CA HIS A 444 24.68 35.58 0.87
C HIS A 444 24.59 35.22 -0.61
N THR A 445 25.45 34.30 -1.06
CA THR A 445 25.49 33.78 -2.42
C THR A 445 24.93 32.37 -2.46
N TYR A 446 23.84 32.16 -3.22
CA TYR A 446 23.11 30.90 -3.27
C TYR A 446 22.74 30.51 -4.70
N LEU A 447 22.81 29.21 -5.01
CA LEU A 447 22.07 28.58 -6.10
C LEU A 447 20.79 27.98 -5.52
N ILE A 448 19.64 28.37 -6.05
CA ILE A 448 18.33 27.85 -5.65
C ILE A 448 17.69 27.21 -6.88
N ALA A 449 17.33 25.94 -6.81
CA ALA A 449 16.68 25.22 -7.89
C ALA A 449 15.46 24.47 -7.39
N THR A 450 14.31 24.72 -8.02
CA THR A 450 13.11 23.90 -7.83
C THR A 450 13.11 22.80 -8.88
N TYR A 451 12.96 21.55 -8.45
CA TYR A 451 13.04 20.37 -9.30
C TYR A 451 11.98 19.35 -8.93
N ASP A 452 11.78 18.40 -9.85
CA ASP A 452 10.82 17.33 -9.72
C ASP A 452 11.30 16.10 -10.51
N LYS A 453 10.66 14.94 -10.36
CA LYS A 453 10.91 13.73 -11.13
C LYS A 453 9.62 13.27 -11.79
N LYS A 454 9.73 12.78 -13.03
CA LYS A 454 8.57 12.21 -13.72
C LYS A 454 7.98 11.03 -12.93
N PRO A 455 6.66 10.81 -13.00
CA PRO A 455 6.00 9.66 -12.37
C PRO A 455 6.61 8.33 -12.80
N ASN A 456 6.60 7.34 -11.91
CA ASN A 456 7.00 5.98 -12.26
C ASN A 456 5.99 5.35 -13.23
N PRO A 457 6.41 4.42 -14.11
CA PRO A 457 5.52 3.71 -15.00
C PRO A 457 4.42 2.98 -14.19
N PRO A 458 3.12 3.13 -14.55
CA PRO A 458 2.05 2.43 -13.84
C PRO A 458 2.22 0.90 -13.87
N ALA A 459 1.89 0.23 -12.77
CA ALA A 459 1.95 -1.22 -12.65
C ALA A 459 0.54 -1.82 -12.71
N ALA A 460 0.25 -2.56 -13.78
CA ALA A 460 -1.06 -3.16 -14.01
C ALA A 460 -1.52 -4.07 -12.84
N GLN A 461 -2.80 -4.03 -12.52
CA GLN A 461 -3.43 -4.86 -11.49
C GLN A 461 -4.38 -5.88 -12.11
N ALA A 462 -4.63 -6.96 -11.38
CA ALA A 462 -5.55 -8.00 -11.81
C ALA A 462 -6.99 -7.45 -12.02
N PHE A 463 -7.70 -8.04 -12.98
CA PHE A 463 -9.14 -7.84 -13.18
C PHE A 463 -9.94 -8.39 -12.00
N SER A 464 -11.15 -7.89 -11.81
CA SER A 464 -11.99 -8.29 -10.69
C SER A 464 -12.56 -9.68 -10.92
N THR A 465 -12.36 -10.59 -9.97
CA THR A 465 -12.89 -11.96 -10.02
C THR A 465 -14.42 -12.02 -9.90
N THR A 466 -15.06 -10.92 -9.49
CA THR A 466 -16.51 -10.85 -9.28
C THR A 466 -17.25 -10.10 -10.37
N THR A 467 -16.58 -9.19 -11.09
CA THR A 467 -17.23 -8.36 -12.14
C THR A 467 -16.69 -8.63 -13.55
N ASP A 468 -15.39 -8.86 -13.71
CA ASP A 468 -14.75 -8.87 -15.03
C ASP A 468 -14.21 -10.24 -15.44
N CYS A 469 -13.65 -11.02 -14.51
CA CYS A 469 -12.89 -12.24 -14.77
C CYS A 469 -13.21 -13.33 -13.72
N TYR A 470 -12.71 -14.56 -13.89
CA TYR A 470 -12.80 -15.62 -12.88
C TYR A 470 -11.44 -16.28 -12.54
N LYS A 471 -10.78 -16.95 -13.50
CA LYS A 471 -9.51 -17.67 -13.25
C LYS A 471 -8.28 -17.05 -13.92
N ALA A 472 -8.43 -16.40 -15.07
CA ALA A 472 -7.33 -15.81 -15.83
C ALA A 472 -7.35 -14.28 -15.74
N CYS A 473 -7.03 -13.72 -14.56
CA CYS A 473 -7.31 -12.29 -14.26
C CYS A 473 -6.11 -11.36 -14.35
N THR A 474 -4.94 -11.88 -14.73
CA THR A 474 -3.71 -11.12 -14.99
C THR A 474 -3.27 -11.36 -16.43
N SER A 475 -2.51 -10.44 -17.02
CA SER A 475 -2.06 -10.55 -18.41
C SER A 475 -1.27 -11.85 -18.68
N PRO A 476 -1.65 -12.68 -19.68
CA PRO A 476 -2.82 -12.56 -20.55
C PRO A 476 -4.14 -12.88 -19.83
N ALA A 477 -5.02 -11.89 -19.72
CA ALA A 477 -6.28 -12.02 -18.99
C ALA A 477 -7.44 -12.40 -19.93
N VAL A 478 -8.48 -13.05 -19.39
CA VAL A 478 -9.74 -13.32 -20.10
C VAL A 478 -10.90 -12.73 -19.30
N VAL A 479 -11.66 -11.83 -19.93
CA VAL A 479 -12.76 -11.09 -19.29
C VAL A 479 -14.11 -11.39 -19.92
N ARG A 480 -15.15 -11.46 -19.09
CA ARG A 480 -16.55 -11.72 -19.46
C ARG A 480 -17.39 -10.50 -19.80
N THR A 481 -16.73 -9.41 -20.20
CA THR A 481 -17.39 -8.14 -20.51
C THR A 481 -16.66 -7.41 -21.63
N THR A 482 -17.41 -6.72 -22.47
CA THR A 482 -16.89 -5.80 -23.49
C THR A 482 -16.54 -4.42 -22.91
N THR A 483 -16.72 -4.21 -21.60
CA THR A 483 -16.45 -2.96 -20.88
C THR A 483 -15.68 -3.22 -19.58
N PRO A 484 -14.54 -3.94 -19.62
CA PRO A 484 -13.81 -4.31 -18.42
C PRO A 484 -13.22 -3.07 -17.73
N THR A 485 -12.97 -3.21 -16.44
CA THR A 485 -12.34 -2.15 -15.65
C THR A 485 -10.82 -2.36 -15.57
N LEU A 486 -10.05 -1.48 -16.22
CA LEU A 486 -8.59 -1.48 -16.16
C LEU A 486 -8.12 -0.83 -14.85
N ARG A 487 -7.09 -1.40 -14.25
CA ARG A 487 -6.53 -0.94 -12.97
C ARG A 487 -5.01 -0.95 -13.01
N ALA A 488 -4.40 0.11 -12.49
CA ALA A 488 -2.94 0.19 -12.37
C ALA A 488 -2.54 0.91 -11.08
N ASN A 489 -1.58 0.35 -10.36
CA ASN A 489 -0.90 1.06 -9.27
C ASN A 489 -0.06 2.16 -9.88
N VAL A 490 -0.15 3.36 -9.31
CA VAL A 490 0.55 4.56 -9.75
C VAL A 490 1.35 5.12 -8.60
N SER A 491 2.51 5.69 -8.89
CA SER A 491 3.40 6.25 -7.88
C SER A 491 4.25 7.36 -8.49
N ASP A 492 4.61 8.33 -7.66
CA ASP A 492 5.51 9.42 -8.01
C ASP A 492 6.73 9.40 -7.06
N PRO A 493 7.97 9.58 -7.53
CA PRO A 493 9.15 9.62 -6.66
C PRO A 493 9.07 10.66 -5.52
N TYR A 494 8.37 11.79 -5.72
CA TYR A 494 8.25 12.84 -4.70
C TYR A 494 6.81 13.00 -4.18
N ASN A 495 5.96 12.00 -4.43
CA ASN A 495 4.52 12.04 -4.20
C ASN A 495 3.84 13.19 -4.98
N GLY A 496 2.51 13.16 -5.06
CA GLY A 496 1.78 14.17 -5.80
C GLY A 496 0.46 13.68 -6.36
N ASN A 497 -0.18 14.57 -7.12
CA ASN A 497 -1.45 14.31 -7.78
C ASN A 497 -1.24 13.75 -9.19
N LEU A 498 -1.55 12.47 -9.38
CA LEU A 498 -1.36 11.80 -10.66
C LEU A 498 -2.64 11.72 -11.48
N LYS A 499 -2.55 12.14 -12.75
CA LYS A 499 -3.58 11.92 -13.78
C LYS A 499 -3.14 10.78 -14.69
N THR A 500 -3.88 9.68 -14.70
CA THR A 500 -3.48 8.47 -15.44
C THR A 500 -4.23 8.29 -16.75
N ARG A 501 -3.50 8.22 -17.86
CA ARG A 501 -4.06 7.89 -19.17
C ARG A 501 -3.98 6.39 -19.39
N PHE A 502 -5.08 5.77 -19.81
CA PHE A 502 -5.15 4.40 -20.29
C PHE A 502 -5.41 4.41 -21.79
N GLU A 503 -4.82 3.46 -22.50
CA GLU A 503 -5.18 3.17 -23.89
C GLU A 503 -5.32 1.67 -24.13
N VAL A 504 -6.21 1.32 -25.06
CA VAL A 504 -6.47 -0.04 -25.53
C VAL A 504 -6.32 -0.07 -27.05
N ARG A 505 -5.54 -1.02 -27.57
CA ARG A 505 -5.21 -1.18 -28.98
C ARG A 505 -5.37 -2.62 -29.47
N THR A 506 -5.39 -2.80 -30.79
CA THR A 506 -5.52 -4.11 -31.44
C THR A 506 -4.25 -4.96 -31.42
N SER A 507 -3.07 -4.37 -31.21
CA SER A 507 -1.80 -5.08 -30.98
C SER A 507 -0.93 -4.32 -29.99
N ALA A 508 0.11 -4.97 -29.45
CA ALA A 508 1.10 -4.37 -28.54
C ALA A 508 2.05 -3.40 -29.27
N SER A 509 1.50 -2.41 -29.97
CA SER A 509 2.24 -1.43 -30.75
C SER A 509 1.59 -0.04 -30.64
N PRO A 510 2.39 1.04 -30.43
CA PRO A 510 1.88 2.41 -30.48
C PRO A 510 1.25 2.81 -31.83
N SER A 511 1.59 2.11 -32.93
CA SER A 511 1.02 2.34 -34.27
C SER A 511 -0.25 1.55 -34.56
N ALA A 512 -0.63 0.61 -33.69
CA ALA A 512 -1.85 -0.17 -33.85
C ALA A 512 -3.11 0.69 -33.68
N THR A 513 -4.23 0.25 -34.26
CA THR A 513 -5.51 0.96 -34.13
C THR A 513 -5.88 1.16 -32.66
N LEU A 514 -6.10 2.43 -32.28
CA LEU A 514 -6.61 2.79 -30.96
C LEU A 514 -8.09 2.44 -30.88
N VAL A 515 -8.45 1.52 -29.98
CA VAL A 515 -9.82 1.05 -29.77
C VAL A 515 -10.52 1.93 -28.74
N ALA A 516 -9.85 2.23 -27.64
CA ALA A 516 -10.37 3.08 -26.58
C ALA A 516 -9.25 3.81 -25.84
N SER A 517 -9.54 5.03 -25.38
CA SER A 517 -8.71 5.76 -24.40
C SER A 517 -9.58 6.73 -23.61
N ASN A 518 -9.15 7.11 -22.42
CA ASN A 518 -9.91 7.97 -21.52
C ASN A 518 -9.62 9.46 -21.76
N SER A 519 -10.57 10.24 -22.31
CA SER A 519 -10.42 11.69 -22.48
C SER A 519 -10.23 12.43 -21.14
N ALA A 520 -10.99 12.05 -20.12
CA ALA A 520 -10.81 12.49 -18.73
C ALA A 520 -9.96 11.45 -17.96
N ALA A 521 -8.75 11.83 -17.58
CA ALA A 521 -7.86 10.97 -16.80
C ALA A 521 -8.31 10.90 -15.33
N PRO A 522 -8.47 9.70 -14.72
CA PRO A 522 -8.68 9.58 -13.29
C PRO A 522 -7.51 10.22 -12.54
N SER A 523 -7.87 11.01 -11.53
CA SER A 523 -6.92 11.65 -10.62
C SER A 523 -6.70 10.78 -9.39
N THR A 524 -5.44 10.62 -8.99
CA THR A 524 -5.02 10.00 -7.74
C THR A 524 -4.34 11.07 -6.91
N THR A 525 -4.92 11.46 -5.77
CA THR A 525 -4.46 12.63 -4.99
C THR A 525 -3.53 12.28 -3.82
N ALA A 526 -3.13 11.02 -3.72
CA ALA A 526 -2.21 10.52 -2.70
C ALA A 526 -1.41 9.35 -3.32
N ALA A 527 -0.40 9.66 -4.13
CA ALA A 527 0.53 8.64 -4.64
C ALA A 527 1.43 8.14 -3.49
N PRO A 528 1.75 6.82 -3.42
CA PRO A 528 1.31 5.75 -4.31
C PRO A 528 -0.18 5.39 -4.13
N GLY A 529 -0.88 5.12 -5.23
CA GLY A 529 -2.32 4.82 -5.23
C GLY A 529 -2.78 3.94 -6.39
N LEU A 530 -4.10 3.81 -6.57
CA LEU A 530 -4.71 2.96 -7.59
C LEU A 530 -5.52 3.79 -8.60
N ALA A 531 -5.06 3.83 -9.85
CA ALA A 531 -5.82 4.39 -10.96
C ALA A 531 -6.76 3.35 -11.55
N THR A 532 -8.03 3.72 -11.76
CA THR A 532 -9.07 2.83 -12.28
C THR A 532 -9.81 3.48 -13.44
N TRP A 533 -10.05 2.74 -14.52
CA TRP A 533 -10.83 3.21 -15.66
C TRP A 533 -11.68 2.09 -16.27
N LYS A 534 -13.00 2.33 -16.39
CA LYS A 534 -13.92 1.44 -17.10
C LYS A 534 -13.91 1.75 -18.59
N VAL A 535 -13.57 0.75 -19.41
CA VAL A 535 -13.63 0.89 -20.87
C VAL A 535 -15.09 1.11 -21.30
N PRO A 536 -15.41 2.19 -22.03
CA PRO A 536 -16.81 2.55 -22.29
C PRO A 536 -17.50 1.65 -23.33
N SER A 537 -16.79 1.31 -24.42
CA SER A 537 -17.26 0.43 -25.51
C SER A 537 -16.10 0.14 -26.49
N GLY A 538 -16.33 -0.70 -27.50
CA GLY A 538 -15.38 -0.94 -28.62
C GLY A 538 -14.66 -2.29 -28.59
N LEU A 539 -14.78 -3.04 -27.49
CA LEU A 539 -14.28 -4.42 -27.41
C LEU A 539 -15.34 -5.40 -27.91
N SER A 540 -14.90 -6.45 -28.61
CA SER A 540 -15.76 -7.47 -29.19
C SER A 540 -15.43 -8.86 -28.64
N ASN A 541 -16.46 -9.69 -28.47
CA ASN A 541 -16.30 -11.09 -28.10
C ASN A 541 -15.38 -11.85 -29.06
N GLY A 542 -14.55 -12.75 -28.55
CA GLY A 542 -13.59 -13.54 -29.31
C GLY A 542 -12.35 -12.78 -29.78
N SER A 543 -12.20 -11.50 -29.41
CA SER A 543 -11.06 -10.67 -29.81
C SER A 543 -10.06 -10.50 -28.66
N THR A 544 -8.79 -10.31 -29.03
CA THR A 544 -7.70 -10.01 -28.09
C THR A 544 -7.19 -8.59 -28.31
N TYR A 545 -6.97 -7.89 -27.21
CA TYR A 545 -6.56 -6.49 -27.17
C TYR A 545 -5.38 -6.31 -26.23
N TYR A 546 -4.72 -5.17 -26.38
CA TYR A 546 -3.54 -4.81 -25.61
C TYR A 546 -3.74 -3.44 -25.00
N TRP A 547 -3.42 -3.30 -23.73
CA TRP A 547 -3.58 -2.03 -23.02
C TRP A 547 -2.33 -1.66 -22.25
N ARG A 548 -2.18 -0.36 -21.99
CA ARG A 548 -1.12 0.20 -21.16
C ARG A 548 -1.57 1.55 -20.60
N ALA A 549 -0.84 2.07 -19.64
CA ALA A 549 -1.12 3.36 -19.02
C ALA A 549 0.15 4.17 -18.77
N TYR A 550 0.03 5.49 -18.67
CA TYR A 550 1.05 6.37 -18.11
C TYR A 550 0.39 7.39 -17.19
N SER A 551 1.17 8.02 -16.31
CA SER A 551 0.70 9.09 -15.44
C SER A 551 1.39 10.41 -15.76
N THR A 552 0.66 11.51 -15.55
CA THR A 552 1.17 12.87 -15.56
C THR A 552 0.92 13.49 -14.19
N ASP A 553 1.92 14.15 -13.61
CA ASP A 553 1.82 14.84 -12.32
C ASP A 553 1.22 16.26 -12.44
N GLU A 554 1.17 16.98 -11.32
CA GLU A 554 0.75 18.38 -11.20
C GLU A 554 1.65 19.38 -11.92
N ASN A 555 2.93 19.05 -12.11
CA ASN A 555 3.93 19.87 -12.81
C ASN A 555 3.96 19.59 -14.32
N ASN A 556 3.04 18.75 -14.81
CA ASN A 556 2.93 18.29 -16.19
C ASN A 556 4.09 17.41 -16.66
N LEU A 557 4.84 16.78 -15.75
CA LEU A 557 5.81 15.77 -16.15
C LEU A 557 5.08 14.47 -16.44
N THR A 558 5.42 13.88 -17.58
CA THR A 558 4.78 12.67 -18.06
C THR A 558 5.73 11.49 -17.88
N GLY A 559 5.30 10.52 -17.08
CA GLY A 559 6.01 9.26 -16.85
C GLY A 559 6.04 8.37 -18.10
N ASP A 560 6.89 7.34 -18.06
CA ASP A 560 6.92 6.37 -19.15
C ASP A 560 5.65 5.49 -19.12
N TRP A 561 5.33 4.92 -20.28
CA TRP A 561 4.24 3.96 -20.39
C TRP A 561 4.56 2.68 -19.59
N SER A 562 3.53 2.10 -18.98
CA SER A 562 3.56 0.73 -18.48
C SER A 562 3.92 -0.26 -19.58
N THR A 563 4.37 -1.45 -19.18
CA THR A 563 4.44 -2.58 -20.10
C THR A 563 3.06 -2.90 -20.67
N TRP A 564 3.03 -3.38 -21.91
CA TRP A 564 1.80 -3.84 -22.55
C TRP A 564 1.19 -5.01 -21.80
N GLN A 565 -0.12 -4.94 -21.59
CA GLN A 565 -0.94 -5.98 -20.97
C GLN A 565 -1.88 -6.56 -22.02
N THR A 566 -2.10 -7.87 -21.99
CA THR A 566 -2.99 -8.58 -22.91
C THR A 566 -4.32 -8.92 -22.23
N VAL A 567 -5.42 -8.66 -22.93
CA VAL A 567 -6.78 -9.02 -22.49
C VAL A 567 -7.58 -9.59 -23.67
N SER A 568 -8.13 -10.77 -23.50
CA SER A 568 -9.08 -11.40 -24.42
C SER A 568 -10.49 -11.28 -23.87
N VAL A 569 -11.46 -11.01 -24.75
CA VAL A 569 -12.86 -10.88 -24.36
C VAL A 569 -13.61 -12.16 -24.72
N ASP A 570 -14.22 -12.77 -23.72
CA ASP A 570 -15.07 -13.94 -23.85
C ASP A 570 -16.37 -13.71 -23.09
N THR A 571 -17.43 -13.29 -23.79
CA THR A 571 -18.77 -13.10 -23.23
C THR A 571 -19.70 -14.27 -23.55
N SER A 572 -19.17 -15.38 -24.08
CA SER A 572 -19.97 -16.51 -24.52
C SER A 572 -20.09 -17.53 -23.39
N PRO A 573 -21.31 -17.88 -22.94
CA PRO A 573 -21.49 -18.98 -21.99
C PRO A 573 -20.96 -20.31 -22.55
N PRO A 574 -20.29 -21.13 -21.71
CA PRO A 574 -19.92 -22.48 -22.12
C PRO A 574 -21.17 -23.39 -22.14
N VAL A 575 -20.99 -24.64 -22.55
CA VAL A 575 -22.10 -25.62 -22.66
C VAL A 575 -21.78 -26.91 -21.89
N VAL A 576 -22.74 -27.40 -21.12
CA VAL A 576 -22.77 -28.78 -20.60
C VAL A 576 -23.29 -29.68 -21.72
N THR A 577 -22.46 -30.62 -22.20
CA THR A 577 -22.76 -31.46 -23.36
C THR A 577 -23.44 -32.76 -22.98
N SER A 578 -23.13 -33.33 -21.80
CA SER A 578 -23.88 -34.47 -21.26
C SER A 578 -23.72 -34.61 -19.74
N VAL A 579 -24.73 -35.24 -19.14
CA VAL A 579 -24.71 -35.76 -17.78
C VAL A 579 -25.17 -37.22 -17.89
N SER A 580 -24.46 -38.13 -17.24
CA SER A 580 -24.79 -39.57 -17.30
C SER A 580 -24.45 -40.27 -15.99
N SER A 581 -25.22 -41.30 -15.64
CA SER A 581 -24.93 -42.19 -14.51
C SER A 581 -25.38 -43.60 -14.85
N ALA A 582 -24.56 -44.59 -14.49
CA ALA A 582 -24.91 -46.00 -14.64
C ALA A 582 -25.91 -46.47 -13.55
N GLN A 583 -25.80 -45.90 -12.34
CA GLN A 583 -26.70 -46.20 -11.24
C GLN A 583 -28.05 -45.50 -11.39
N TYR A 584 -28.06 -44.31 -11.98
CA TYR A 584 -29.24 -43.46 -12.11
C TYR A 584 -29.39 -42.92 -13.55
N PRO A 585 -29.82 -43.79 -14.50
CA PRO A 585 -30.01 -43.42 -15.89
C PRO A 585 -31.04 -42.29 -16.06
N LEU A 586 -30.93 -41.56 -17.18
CA LEU A 586 -31.82 -40.43 -17.47
C LEU A 586 -33.26 -40.94 -17.69
N ARG A 587 -34.19 -40.45 -16.87
CA ARG A 587 -35.63 -40.73 -16.92
C ARG A 587 -35.95 -42.22 -16.94
N ASP A 588 -35.21 -42.97 -16.12
CA ASP A 588 -35.40 -44.40 -15.98
C ASP A 588 -35.11 -44.82 -14.52
N TRP A 589 -35.60 -46.01 -14.15
CA TRP A 589 -35.42 -46.58 -12.82
C TRP A 589 -33.97 -47.04 -12.62
N GLY A 590 -33.35 -46.48 -11.58
CA GLY A 590 -31.98 -46.76 -11.19
C GLY A 590 -31.85 -47.67 -9.98
N ALA A 591 -30.77 -47.48 -9.22
CA ALA A 591 -30.51 -48.25 -8.01
C ALA A 591 -31.55 -47.99 -6.91
N VAL A 592 -31.62 -48.92 -5.94
CA VAL A 592 -32.50 -48.81 -4.78
C VAL A 592 -32.12 -47.64 -3.87
N LEU A 593 -33.11 -47.10 -3.16
CA LEU A 593 -32.96 -46.05 -2.14
C LEU A 593 -31.75 -46.30 -1.23
N GLY A 594 -30.94 -45.26 -1.03
CA GLY A 594 -29.74 -45.29 -0.19
C GLY A 594 -28.46 -45.79 -0.90
N THR A 595 -28.51 -46.06 -2.21
CA THR A 595 -27.32 -46.39 -3.00
C THR A 595 -26.62 -45.13 -3.51
N PRO A 596 -25.34 -44.88 -3.22
CA PRO A 596 -24.62 -43.76 -3.81
C PRO A 596 -24.49 -43.90 -5.34
N GLY A 597 -24.88 -42.88 -6.08
CA GLY A 597 -24.76 -42.80 -7.53
C GLY A 597 -23.64 -41.89 -7.98
N THR A 598 -22.90 -42.31 -9.00
CA THR A 598 -21.84 -41.50 -9.62
C THR A 598 -22.34 -40.93 -10.94
N PHE A 599 -22.19 -39.62 -11.12
CA PHE A 599 -22.56 -38.89 -12.33
C PHE A 599 -21.30 -38.41 -13.04
N ALA A 600 -21.16 -38.78 -14.31
CA ALA A 600 -20.15 -38.26 -15.21
C ALA A 600 -20.71 -37.01 -15.91
N LEU A 601 -19.99 -35.89 -15.75
CA LEU A 601 -20.31 -34.60 -16.34
C LEU A 601 -19.37 -34.36 -17.51
N ALA A 602 -19.90 -33.92 -18.65
CA ALA A 602 -19.12 -33.51 -19.80
C ALA A 602 -19.57 -32.13 -20.30
N GLY A 603 -18.62 -31.35 -20.81
CA GLY A 603 -18.84 -30.01 -21.34
C GLY A 603 -17.89 -29.67 -22.48
N ALA A 604 -18.11 -28.51 -23.08
CA ALA A 604 -17.27 -27.97 -24.15
C ALA A 604 -15.83 -27.68 -23.68
N ALA A 605 -14.93 -27.40 -24.63
CA ALA A 605 -13.49 -27.27 -24.38
C ALA A 605 -13.12 -26.09 -23.44
N ASP A 606 -13.96 -25.07 -23.39
CA ASP A 606 -13.80 -23.83 -22.60
C ASP A 606 -14.31 -23.95 -21.15
N VAL A 607 -14.94 -25.07 -20.79
CA VAL A 607 -15.41 -25.31 -19.41
C VAL A 607 -14.23 -25.40 -18.44
N ALA A 608 -14.28 -24.60 -17.37
CA ALA A 608 -13.30 -24.59 -16.29
C ALA A 608 -13.79 -25.34 -15.05
N ASP A 609 -15.06 -25.14 -14.67
CA ASP A 609 -15.71 -25.80 -13.53
C ASP A 609 -17.15 -26.21 -13.86
N PHE A 610 -17.65 -27.25 -13.19
CA PHE A 610 -19.08 -27.59 -13.11
C PHE A 610 -19.61 -27.27 -11.72
N THR A 611 -20.80 -26.70 -11.63
CA THR A 611 -21.54 -26.56 -10.36
C THR A 611 -22.82 -27.37 -10.45
N TRP A 612 -23.09 -28.19 -9.44
CA TRP A 612 -24.20 -29.13 -9.45
C TRP A 612 -24.97 -29.14 -8.13
N SER A 613 -26.25 -29.50 -8.19
CA SER A 613 -27.13 -29.69 -7.03
C SER A 613 -28.19 -30.74 -7.35
N ALA A 614 -28.65 -31.50 -6.35
CA ALA A 614 -29.80 -32.40 -6.48
C ALA A 614 -31.03 -31.80 -5.81
N ASP A 615 -32.19 -31.86 -6.48
CA ASP A 615 -33.52 -31.50 -5.95
C ASP A 615 -33.62 -30.10 -5.32
N GLY A 616 -32.86 -29.14 -5.86
CA GLY A 616 -32.80 -27.76 -5.33
C GLY A 616 -32.03 -27.61 -4.02
N GLY A 617 -31.30 -28.64 -3.60
CA GLY A 617 -30.40 -28.60 -2.44
C GLY A 617 -29.14 -27.74 -2.67
N SER A 618 -28.19 -27.81 -1.73
CA SER A 618 -26.95 -27.04 -1.79
C SER A 618 -26.11 -27.36 -3.04
N ALA A 619 -25.67 -26.31 -3.72
CA ALA A 619 -24.82 -26.43 -4.89
C ALA A 619 -23.36 -26.70 -4.50
N THR A 620 -22.70 -27.59 -5.25
CA THR A 620 -21.28 -27.95 -5.10
C THR A 620 -20.53 -27.70 -6.41
N THR A 621 -19.34 -27.12 -6.34
CA THR A 621 -18.49 -26.86 -7.52
C THR A 621 -17.33 -27.86 -7.60
N VAL A 622 -17.07 -28.38 -8.80
CA VAL A 622 -15.95 -29.27 -9.11
C VAL A 622 -15.20 -28.76 -10.34
N THR A 623 -13.88 -28.87 -10.32
CA THR A 623 -13.04 -28.45 -11.45
C THR A 623 -13.07 -29.46 -12.58
N ALA A 624 -13.19 -28.95 -13.81
CA ALA A 624 -13.20 -29.77 -15.01
C ALA A 624 -11.79 -30.14 -15.45
N SER A 625 -11.63 -31.38 -15.90
CA SER A 625 -10.36 -31.95 -16.39
C SER A 625 -10.46 -32.31 -17.88
N GLY A 626 -9.34 -32.65 -18.52
CA GLY A 626 -9.30 -32.96 -19.95
C GLY A 626 -9.16 -31.72 -20.85
N THR A 627 -9.31 -31.93 -22.16
CA THR A 627 -9.11 -30.90 -23.21
C THR A 627 -10.38 -30.65 -24.03
N ASN A 628 -10.97 -31.69 -24.61
CA ASN A 628 -12.29 -31.63 -25.26
C ASN A 628 -12.84 -33.07 -25.47
N PRO A 629 -13.93 -33.49 -24.80
CA PRO A 629 -14.69 -32.71 -23.84
C PRO A 629 -13.94 -32.47 -22.53
N LYS A 630 -14.36 -31.43 -21.81
CA LYS A 630 -14.01 -31.21 -20.42
C LYS A 630 -14.90 -32.07 -19.53
N THR A 631 -14.34 -32.75 -18.53
CA THR A 631 -15.10 -33.72 -17.74
C THR A 631 -14.86 -33.61 -16.24
N ALA A 632 -15.85 -34.04 -15.45
CA ALA A 632 -15.78 -34.22 -14.01
C ALA A 632 -16.67 -35.39 -13.57
N SER A 633 -16.44 -35.91 -12.37
CA SER A 633 -17.28 -36.94 -11.77
C SER A 633 -17.75 -36.52 -10.39
N VAL A 634 -19.03 -36.69 -10.10
CA VAL A 634 -19.67 -36.26 -8.85
C VAL A 634 -20.53 -37.39 -8.29
N THR A 635 -20.65 -37.46 -6.96
CA THR A 635 -21.42 -38.52 -6.28
C THR A 635 -22.59 -37.91 -5.53
N HIS A 636 -23.78 -38.50 -5.66
CA HIS A 636 -24.97 -38.13 -4.91
C HIS A 636 -25.62 -39.37 -4.30
N ASN A 637 -26.08 -39.27 -3.05
CA ASN A 637 -26.78 -40.34 -2.35
C ASN A 637 -28.25 -39.93 -2.11
N PRO A 638 -29.20 -40.47 -2.89
CA PRO A 638 -30.61 -40.13 -2.72
C PRO A 638 -31.16 -40.56 -1.35
N THR A 639 -31.94 -39.68 -0.73
CA THR A 639 -32.54 -39.89 0.60
C THR A 639 -34.04 -40.19 0.55
N THR A 640 -34.67 -40.05 -0.63
CA THR A 640 -36.04 -40.46 -0.93
C THR A 640 -36.04 -41.33 -2.19
N ASP A 641 -37.12 -42.08 -2.42
CA ASP A 641 -37.34 -42.82 -3.65
C ASP A 641 -38.12 -41.98 -4.68
N MET A 642 -38.46 -42.58 -5.83
CA MET A 642 -39.18 -41.93 -6.92
C MET A 642 -38.33 -40.92 -7.71
N VAL A 643 -38.91 -39.79 -8.13
CA VAL A 643 -38.33 -38.90 -9.14
C VAL A 643 -37.42 -37.85 -8.51
N HIS A 644 -36.18 -37.81 -9.00
CA HIS A 644 -35.15 -36.84 -8.59
C HIS A 644 -34.60 -36.09 -9.79
N THR A 645 -34.00 -34.92 -9.56
CA THR A 645 -33.34 -34.13 -10.62
C THR A 645 -31.98 -33.61 -10.16
N LEU A 646 -30.94 -33.96 -10.92
CA LEU A 646 -29.62 -33.36 -10.82
C LEU A 646 -29.53 -32.15 -11.77
N SER A 647 -29.31 -30.96 -11.20
CA SER A 647 -29.07 -29.72 -11.96
C SER A 647 -27.57 -29.48 -12.08
N VAL A 648 -27.07 -29.20 -13.27
CA VAL A 648 -25.65 -28.95 -13.55
C VAL A 648 -25.51 -27.70 -14.41
N VAL A 649 -24.62 -26.78 -14.01
CA VAL A 649 -24.19 -25.63 -14.81
C VAL A 649 -22.68 -25.69 -15.00
N ALA A 650 -22.20 -25.29 -16.17
CA ALA A 650 -20.78 -25.11 -16.45
C ALA A 650 -20.38 -23.64 -16.31
N LYS A 651 -19.13 -23.40 -15.90
CA LYS A 651 -18.50 -22.08 -15.85
C LYS A 651 -17.15 -22.13 -16.56
N ASP A 652 -16.86 -21.15 -17.41
CA ASP A 652 -15.60 -21.03 -18.14
C ASP A 652 -14.53 -20.26 -17.33
N ILE A 653 -13.37 -20.00 -17.95
CA ILE A 653 -12.27 -19.27 -17.31
C ILE A 653 -12.53 -17.76 -17.14
N ALA A 654 -13.43 -17.18 -17.94
CA ALA A 654 -13.87 -15.77 -17.88
C ALA A 654 -14.96 -15.56 -16.81
N GLY A 655 -15.64 -16.65 -16.43
CA GLY A 655 -16.73 -16.69 -15.47
C GLY A 655 -18.12 -16.67 -16.10
N ASN A 656 -18.29 -16.87 -17.42
CA ASN A 656 -19.63 -17.02 -18.00
C ASN A 656 -20.25 -18.34 -17.52
N ILE A 657 -21.56 -18.34 -17.32
CA ILE A 657 -22.30 -19.48 -16.76
C ILE A 657 -23.25 -20.01 -17.83
N SER A 658 -23.21 -21.32 -18.07
CA SER A 658 -24.09 -22.00 -19.03
C SER A 658 -25.56 -21.95 -18.60
N GLN A 659 -26.46 -22.33 -19.51
CA GLN A 659 -27.79 -22.77 -19.10
C GLN A 659 -27.70 -24.01 -18.19
N THR A 660 -28.67 -24.17 -17.30
CA THR A 660 -28.77 -25.35 -16.43
C THR A 660 -29.17 -26.59 -17.23
N HIS A 661 -28.33 -27.61 -17.18
CA HIS A 661 -28.64 -28.94 -17.68
C HIS A 661 -29.30 -29.76 -16.56
N LEU A 662 -30.46 -30.35 -16.86
CA LEU A 662 -31.22 -31.17 -15.91
C LEU A 662 -31.09 -32.65 -16.27
N HIS A 663 -30.65 -33.46 -15.32
CA HIS A 663 -30.66 -34.93 -15.41
C HIS A 663 -31.67 -35.47 -14.42
N GLN A 664 -32.89 -35.74 -14.91
CA GLN A 664 -33.95 -36.36 -14.12
C GLN A 664 -33.70 -37.87 -14.05
N PHE A 665 -33.77 -38.48 -12.87
CA PHE A 665 -33.55 -39.92 -12.66
C PHE A 665 -34.55 -40.46 -11.63
N TRP A 666 -34.82 -41.77 -11.66
CA TRP A 666 -35.76 -42.39 -10.73
C TRP A 666 -35.06 -43.37 -9.80
N VAL A 667 -35.34 -43.29 -8.50
CA VAL A 667 -34.73 -44.11 -7.45
C VAL A 667 -35.70 -45.21 -7.06
N SER A 668 -35.28 -46.47 -7.18
CA SER A 668 -36.15 -47.61 -6.87
C SER A 668 -36.45 -47.70 -5.37
N PRO A 669 -37.71 -47.98 -4.98
CA PRO A 669 -38.05 -48.21 -3.57
C PRO A 669 -37.40 -49.51 -3.04
N LEU A 670 -37.39 -49.69 -1.72
CA LEU A 670 -36.91 -50.92 -1.10
C LEU A 670 -37.80 -52.13 -1.49
N PRO A 671 -37.24 -53.34 -1.72
CA PRO A 671 -38.03 -54.52 -2.05
C PRO A 671 -39.06 -54.89 -0.95
N ASN A 672 -40.33 -55.09 -1.32
CA ASN A 672 -41.43 -55.41 -0.41
C ASN A 672 -41.54 -56.91 -0.14
N LYS A 673 -41.34 -57.35 1.12
CA LYS A 673 -41.85 -58.64 1.63
C LYS A 673 -43.16 -58.42 2.38
N PHE A 674 -44.22 -59.11 1.99
CA PHE A 674 -45.54 -59.03 2.62
C PHE A 674 -46.30 -60.36 2.50
N SER A 675 -47.32 -60.53 3.34
CA SER A 675 -48.36 -61.55 3.22
C SER A 675 -49.65 -60.93 2.71
N ARG A 676 -50.41 -61.66 1.87
CA ARG A 676 -51.68 -61.21 1.27
C ARG A 676 -52.70 -62.34 1.20
N TRP A 677 -53.82 -62.20 1.88
CA TRP A 677 -54.98 -63.09 1.75
C TRP A 677 -56.08 -62.36 1.00
N LYS A 678 -56.26 -62.74 -0.26
CA LYS A 678 -57.29 -62.16 -1.12
C LYS A 678 -58.70 -62.55 -0.69
N LEU A 679 -58.87 -63.73 -0.09
CA LEU A 679 -60.19 -64.27 0.31
C LEU A 679 -61.14 -64.51 -0.89
N ASP A 680 -60.56 -64.74 -2.07
CA ASP A 680 -61.22 -65.00 -3.36
C ASP A 680 -61.74 -66.43 -3.53
N GLU A 681 -61.51 -67.32 -2.56
CA GLU A 681 -61.91 -68.71 -2.68
C GLU A 681 -63.44 -68.84 -2.79
N MET A 682 -63.95 -69.74 -3.65
CA MET A 682 -65.41 -69.93 -3.81
C MET A 682 -66.01 -70.95 -2.83
N SER A 683 -65.18 -71.80 -2.22
CA SER A 683 -65.56 -72.83 -1.25
C SER A 683 -64.32 -73.37 -0.51
N GLY A 684 -64.52 -74.13 0.57
CA GLY A 684 -63.43 -74.78 1.33
C GLY A 684 -63.19 -74.15 2.70
N THR A 685 -62.15 -74.62 3.40
CA THR A 685 -61.82 -74.22 4.78
C THR A 685 -60.44 -73.56 4.90
N THR A 686 -59.81 -73.17 3.78
CA THR A 686 -58.49 -72.54 3.76
C THR A 686 -58.48 -71.33 2.84
N THR A 687 -57.63 -70.34 3.16
CA THR A 687 -57.32 -69.22 2.27
C THR A 687 -55.80 -69.11 2.05
N ALA A 688 -55.39 -68.89 0.81
CA ALA A 688 -53.98 -68.85 0.44
C ALA A 688 -53.33 -67.49 0.80
N ASP A 689 -52.09 -67.53 1.30
CA ASP A 689 -51.22 -66.36 1.30
C ASP A 689 -50.57 -66.24 -0.08
N SER A 690 -50.86 -65.15 -0.78
CA SER A 690 -50.40 -64.82 -2.13
C SER A 690 -49.32 -63.72 -2.16
N GLY A 691 -48.77 -63.37 -0.99
CA GLY A 691 -47.76 -62.32 -0.85
C GLY A 691 -46.37 -62.72 -1.37
N SER A 692 -45.45 -61.75 -1.34
CA SER A 692 -44.06 -61.91 -1.83
C SER A 692 -43.09 -62.48 -0.77
N GLY A 693 -43.61 -63.12 0.28
CA GLY A 693 -42.82 -63.65 1.41
C GLY A 693 -41.84 -64.79 1.10
N GLY A 694 -41.77 -65.26 -0.15
CA GLY A 694 -40.95 -66.41 -0.52
C GLY A 694 -41.49 -67.71 0.07
N SER A 695 -40.62 -68.58 0.61
CA SER A 695 -40.99 -69.90 1.19
C SER A 695 -41.72 -69.86 2.54
N ALA A 696 -42.13 -68.69 3.02
CA ALA A 696 -42.78 -68.45 4.32
C ALA A 696 -44.25 -68.00 4.20
N LEU A 697 -44.95 -68.43 3.14
CA LEU A 697 -46.39 -68.17 2.98
C LEU A 697 -47.18 -68.73 4.18
N SER A 698 -48.10 -67.94 4.72
CA SER A 698 -48.87 -68.25 5.92
C SER A 698 -50.36 -68.47 5.60
N PRO A 699 -50.77 -69.60 5.02
CA PRO A 699 -52.18 -69.84 4.69
C PRO A 699 -53.07 -69.81 5.94
N GLY A 700 -54.28 -69.27 5.80
CA GLY A 700 -55.27 -69.18 6.86
C GLY A 700 -56.23 -70.37 6.85
N THR A 701 -56.69 -70.81 8.03
CA THR A 701 -57.71 -71.85 8.18
C THR A 701 -59.00 -71.26 8.74
N LEU A 702 -60.11 -71.48 8.04
CA LEU A 702 -61.46 -71.08 8.42
C LEU A 702 -62.02 -72.03 9.49
N SER A 703 -62.67 -71.48 10.52
CA SER A 703 -63.41 -72.27 11.53
C SER A 703 -64.65 -71.52 12.03
N GLY A 704 -65.69 -72.26 12.41
CA GLY A 704 -66.97 -71.69 12.83
C GLY A 704 -67.82 -71.18 11.67
N SER A 705 -68.71 -70.22 11.93
CA SER A 705 -69.64 -69.65 10.94
C SER A 705 -68.98 -68.56 10.08
N VAL A 706 -68.05 -68.98 9.22
CA VAL A 706 -67.43 -68.15 8.17
C VAL A 706 -67.59 -68.83 6.81
N SER A 707 -67.95 -68.07 5.79
CA SER A 707 -68.11 -68.56 4.42
C SER A 707 -67.61 -67.53 3.42
N PHE A 708 -67.24 -67.95 2.22
CA PHE A 708 -66.90 -67.01 1.16
C PHE A 708 -68.16 -66.45 0.47
N ALA A 709 -68.11 -65.17 0.11
CA ALA A 709 -69.17 -64.42 -0.56
C ALA A 709 -68.54 -63.44 -1.57
N PRO A 710 -69.32 -62.80 -2.47
CA PRO A 710 -68.79 -61.73 -3.32
C PRO A 710 -68.24 -60.55 -2.49
N GLY A 711 -67.01 -60.13 -2.82
CA GLY A 711 -66.23 -59.13 -2.10
C GLY A 711 -66.22 -57.73 -2.73
N TYR A 712 -65.24 -56.93 -2.32
CA TYR A 712 -64.87 -55.67 -2.97
C TYR A 712 -64.03 -55.97 -4.23
N LEU A 713 -63.06 -56.87 -4.12
CA LEU A 713 -62.18 -57.32 -5.20
C LEU A 713 -62.33 -58.84 -5.42
N GLY A 714 -63.39 -59.25 -6.11
CA GLY A 714 -63.65 -60.68 -6.35
C GLY A 714 -64.49 -61.30 -5.23
N GLY A 715 -63.86 -62.10 -4.36
CA GLY A 715 -64.47 -62.76 -3.19
C GLY A 715 -64.12 -62.09 -1.87
N ALA A 716 -64.80 -62.47 -0.79
CA ALA A 716 -64.53 -62.01 0.57
C ALA A 716 -64.95 -63.07 1.60
N ALA A 717 -64.35 -63.03 2.79
CA ALA A 717 -64.81 -63.83 3.91
C ALA A 717 -65.97 -63.13 4.64
N SER A 718 -67.13 -63.79 4.69
CA SER A 718 -68.34 -63.32 5.37
C SER A 718 -68.46 -63.95 6.76
N PHE A 719 -68.58 -63.11 7.78
CA PHE A 719 -68.66 -63.49 9.19
C PHE A 719 -70.04 -63.13 9.77
N THR A 720 -70.67 -64.08 10.46
CA THR A 720 -71.99 -63.89 11.07
C THR A 720 -71.97 -63.10 12.38
N GLY A 721 -70.79 -62.76 12.92
CA GLY A 721 -70.62 -62.22 14.27
C GLY A 721 -70.66 -63.26 15.39
N THR A 722 -70.84 -64.55 15.06
CA THR A 722 -70.95 -65.65 16.04
C THR A 722 -70.03 -66.81 15.65
N GLY A 723 -68.95 -67.02 16.42
CA GLY A 723 -68.08 -68.20 16.33
C GLY A 723 -67.14 -68.29 15.11
N GLY A 724 -67.40 -67.60 14.00
CA GLY A 724 -66.55 -67.58 12.80
C GLY A 724 -65.20 -66.87 12.99
N GLN A 725 -64.12 -67.43 12.43
CA GLN A 725 -62.76 -66.85 12.42
C GLN A 725 -61.90 -67.51 11.33
N ILE A 726 -60.84 -66.80 10.91
CA ILE A 726 -59.74 -67.38 10.13
C ILE A 726 -58.46 -67.20 10.94
N THR A 727 -57.68 -68.27 11.09
CA THR A 727 -56.43 -68.24 11.88
C THR A 727 -55.27 -68.84 11.11
N MET A 728 -54.11 -68.22 11.26
CA MET A 728 -52.84 -68.71 10.72
C MET A 728 -52.19 -69.64 11.76
N SER A 729 -51.28 -70.51 11.32
CA SER A 729 -50.61 -71.49 12.19
C SER A 729 -49.69 -70.86 13.25
N GLY A 730 -49.37 -69.57 13.11
CA GLY A 730 -48.52 -68.82 14.03
C GLY A 730 -48.54 -67.31 13.73
N PRO A 731 -47.56 -66.57 14.24
CA PRO A 731 -47.45 -65.13 14.01
C PRO A 731 -47.02 -64.87 12.56
N VAL A 732 -47.60 -63.83 11.96
CA VAL A 732 -47.21 -63.33 10.63
C VAL A 732 -46.25 -62.16 10.78
N LEU A 733 -46.40 -61.37 11.85
CA LEU A 733 -45.61 -60.16 12.11
C LEU A 733 -44.76 -60.31 13.38
N ASP A 734 -43.55 -59.76 13.33
CA ASP A 734 -42.81 -59.38 14.53
C ASP A 734 -43.40 -58.07 15.07
N THR A 735 -44.30 -58.20 16.05
CA THR A 735 -45.05 -57.08 16.66
C THR A 735 -44.21 -56.18 17.58
N THR A 736 -42.91 -56.44 17.68
CA THR A 736 -41.94 -55.55 18.34
C THR A 736 -41.28 -54.55 17.39
N LYS A 737 -41.40 -54.77 16.06
CA LYS A 737 -40.84 -53.92 15.01
C LYS A 737 -41.93 -53.16 14.30
N SER A 738 -41.55 -52.19 13.46
CA SER A 738 -42.51 -51.46 12.64
C SER A 738 -43.23 -52.39 11.67
N PHE A 739 -44.53 -52.20 11.52
CA PHE A 739 -45.37 -52.98 10.60
C PHE A 739 -46.59 -52.19 10.14
N THR A 740 -47.20 -52.66 9.05
CA THR A 740 -48.47 -52.16 8.52
C THR A 740 -49.39 -53.34 8.21
N VAL A 741 -50.65 -53.28 8.65
CA VAL A 741 -51.72 -54.23 8.29
C VAL A 741 -52.85 -53.51 7.59
N MET A 742 -53.48 -54.14 6.61
CA MET A 742 -54.56 -53.52 5.84
C MET A 742 -55.64 -54.54 5.48
N ALA A 743 -56.87 -54.07 5.29
CA ALA A 743 -57.97 -54.86 4.75
C ALA A 743 -59.06 -53.96 4.20
N TRP A 744 -59.78 -54.46 3.19
CA TRP A 744 -61.13 -54.00 2.89
C TRP A 744 -62.11 -54.63 3.88
N VAL A 745 -63.01 -53.82 4.42
CA VAL A 745 -64.03 -54.31 5.37
C VAL A 745 -65.39 -53.71 5.05
N ARG A 746 -66.45 -54.50 5.28
CA ARG A 746 -67.84 -54.07 5.21
C ARG A 746 -68.61 -54.60 6.40
N ALA A 747 -68.95 -53.75 7.35
CA ALA A 747 -69.75 -54.16 8.50
C ALA A 747 -71.22 -54.32 8.12
N SER A 748 -71.85 -55.43 8.49
CA SER A 748 -73.29 -55.68 8.22
C SER A 748 -74.20 -55.31 9.40
N ASP A 749 -73.64 -55.18 10.61
CA ASP A 749 -74.34 -54.66 11.79
C ASP A 749 -73.32 -54.14 12.81
N LEU A 750 -73.19 -52.80 12.90
CA LEU A 750 -72.29 -52.15 13.85
C LEU A 750 -72.76 -52.27 15.31
N ALA A 751 -74.04 -52.59 15.55
CA ALA A 751 -74.58 -52.77 16.90
C ALA A 751 -74.40 -54.19 17.45
N ALA A 752 -73.84 -55.11 16.65
CA ALA A 752 -73.72 -56.51 17.02
C ALA A 752 -72.78 -56.76 18.22
N HIS A 753 -71.73 -55.94 18.36
CA HIS A 753 -70.77 -55.96 19.47
C HIS A 753 -70.19 -54.56 19.69
N ASP A 754 -69.79 -54.22 20.91
CA ASP A 754 -69.16 -52.92 21.23
C ASP A 754 -67.81 -52.75 20.53
N TYR A 755 -67.09 -53.85 20.32
CA TYR A 755 -65.86 -53.92 19.53
C TYR A 755 -65.99 -55.03 18.47
N GLN A 756 -65.68 -54.72 17.22
CA GLN A 756 -65.66 -55.69 16.13
C GLN A 756 -64.30 -55.66 15.43
N VAL A 757 -63.51 -56.72 15.59
CA VAL A 757 -62.11 -56.76 15.15
C VAL A 757 -61.98 -57.49 13.82
N ALA A 758 -61.49 -56.77 12.82
CA ALA A 758 -61.21 -57.33 11.51
C ALA A 758 -59.89 -58.10 11.50
N LEU A 759 -58.80 -57.50 12.00
CA LEU A 759 -57.47 -58.12 12.03
C LEU A 759 -56.85 -58.05 13.42
N SER A 760 -56.19 -59.12 13.84
CA SER A 760 -55.42 -59.16 15.07
C SER A 760 -54.25 -60.15 15.01
N GLN A 761 -53.30 -60.02 15.94
CA GLN A 761 -52.34 -61.09 16.24
C GLN A 761 -52.29 -61.34 17.74
N ASP A 762 -52.36 -62.61 18.09
CA ASP A 762 -52.57 -63.06 19.46
C ASP A 762 -51.27 -63.27 20.22
N GLY A 763 -51.32 -63.11 21.54
CA GLY A 763 -50.40 -63.82 22.43
C GLY A 763 -51.17 -64.82 23.29
N THR A 764 -50.90 -64.86 24.59
CA THR A 764 -51.45 -65.90 25.47
C THR A 764 -52.85 -65.54 25.96
N THR A 765 -53.07 -64.29 26.37
CA THR A 765 -54.33 -63.85 27.00
C THR A 765 -55.08 -62.81 26.18
N ALA A 766 -54.38 -62.07 25.33
CA ALA A 766 -54.92 -60.95 24.57
C ALA A 766 -54.36 -60.93 23.13
N SER A 767 -55.03 -60.22 22.22
CA SER A 767 -54.37 -59.75 20.99
C SER A 767 -53.52 -58.52 21.24
N ARG A 768 -52.36 -58.47 20.58
CA ARG A 768 -51.41 -57.36 20.65
C ARG A 768 -51.85 -56.14 19.87
N PHE A 769 -52.37 -56.34 18.67
CA PHE A 769 -53.01 -55.28 17.90
C PHE A 769 -54.41 -55.69 17.48
N GLN A 770 -55.25 -54.69 17.22
CA GLN A 770 -56.63 -54.84 16.74
C GLN A 770 -56.90 -53.73 15.71
N LEU A 771 -57.15 -54.12 14.46
CA LEU A 771 -57.75 -53.24 13.45
C LEU A 771 -59.27 -53.47 13.51
N MET A 772 -60.03 -52.47 13.96
CA MET A 772 -61.39 -52.70 14.46
C MET A 772 -62.35 -51.54 14.29
N TYR A 773 -63.65 -51.84 14.40
CA TYR A 773 -64.67 -50.86 14.80
C TYR A 773 -64.75 -50.79 16.33
N ASN A 774 -64.82 -49.57 16.86
CA ASN A 774 -65.06 -49.28 18.27
C ASN A 774 -66.32 -48.42 18.41
N LYS A 775 -67.36 -48.94 19.07
CA LYS A 775 -68.63 -48.24 19.32
C LYS A 775 -68.47 -47.01 20.21
N ASP A 776 -67.57 -47.07 21.20
CA ASP A 776 -67.39 -46.03 22.20
C ASP A 776 -66.54 -44.84 21.71
N ALA A 777 -65.86 -45.00 20.56
CA ALA A 777 -65.10 -43.92 19.95
C ALA A 777 -66.01 -42.72 19.60
N ASN A 778 -65.41 -41.53 19.55
CA ASN A 778 -66.11 -40.29 19.19
C ASN A 778 -67.35 -40.02 20.06
N SER A 779 -67.19 -40.17 21.38
CA SER A 779 -68.27 -40.01 22.38
C SER A 779 -69.48 -40.92 22.12
N GLY A 780 -69.23 -42.16 21.67
CA GLY A 780 -70.28 -43.15 21.36
C GLY A 780 -70.84 -43.08 19.94
N ALA A 781 -70.30 -42.21 19.08
CA ALA A 781 -70.69 -42.14 17.67
C ALA A 781 -70.03 -43.25 16.82
N GLY A 782 -69.05 -43.96 17.38
CA GLY A 782 -68.32 -45.04 16.72
C GLY A 782 -67.14 -44.53 15.90
N GLY A 783 -66.14 -45.38 15.68
CA GLY A 783 -64.95 -45.04 14.90
C GLY A 783 -64.19 -46.27 14.41
N TRP A 784 -63.48 -46.11 13.29
CA TRP A 784 -62.50 -47.08 12.83
C TRP A 784 -61.19 -46.83 13.59
N CYS A 785 -60.65 -47.87 14.21
CA CYS A 785 -59.53 -47.74 15.11
C CYS A 785 -58.45 -48.77 14.84
N PHE A 786 -57.20 -48.37 15.10
CA PHE A 786 -56.09 -49.27 15.29
C PHE A 786 -55.64 -49.18 16.75
N ALA A 787 -55.74 -50.30 17.46
CA ALA A 787 -55.44 -50.39 18.87
C ALA A 787 -54.28 -51.35 19.13
N MET A 788 -53.40 -51.01 20.06
CA MET A 788 -52.31 -51.88 20.51
C MET A 788 -52.21 -51.93 22.03
N ARG A 789 -51.90 -53.11 22.57
CA ARG A 789 -51.72 -53.34 24.02
C ARG A 789 -50.24 -53.40 24.38
N PRO A 790 -49.75 -52.69 25.40
CA PRO A 790 -48.34 -52.70 25.76
C PRO A 790 -47.87 -54.01 26.39
N THR A 791 -48.77 -54.78 27.02
CA THR A 791 -48.52 -56.06 27.69
C THR A 791 -49.64 -57.08 27.39
N ASP A 792 -49.35 -58.38 27.55
CA ASP A 792 -50.36 -59.45 27.41
C ASP A 792 -51.41 -59.34 28.54
N GLY A 793 -52.65 -59.01 28.17
CA GLY A 793 -53.75 -58.77 29.12
C GLY A 793 -53.91 -57.33 29.61
N GLY A 794 -53.05 -56.39 29.19
CA GLY A 794 -53.15 -54.97 29.56
C GLY A 794 -54.19 -54.17 28.78
N ASN A 795 -54.41 -52.91 29.19
CA ASN A 795 -55.28 -51.96 28.48
C ASN A 795 -54.69 -51.57 27.12
N SER A 796 -55.54 -51.39 26.10
CA SER A 796 -55.10 -50.95 24.77
C SER A 796 -55.00 -49.43 24.68
N THR A 797 -53.99 -48.94 23.97
CA THR A 797 -53.97 -47.60 23.38
C THR A 797 -54.62 -47.67 22.00
N SER A 798 -55.54 -46.76 21.70
CA SER A 798 -56.26 -46.74 20.42
C SER A 798 -56.07 -45.41 19.69
N ALA A 799 -55.79 -45.47 18.39
CA ALA A 799 -55.96 -44.34 17.47
C ALA A 799 -57.26 -44.57 16.71
N CYS A 800 -58.23 -43.64 16.80
CA CYS A 800 -59.55 -43.76 16.20
C CYS A 800 -59.84 -42.55 15.32
N THR A 801 -60.32 -42.78 14.10
CA THR A 801 -60.77 -41.73 13.17
C THR A 801 -62.06 -41.07 13.70
N ASP A 802 -62.22 -39.76 13.51
CA ASP A 802 -63.32 -38.94 14.01
C ASP A 802 -64.46 -38.70 13.00
N GLY A 803 -64.26 -39.13 11.74
CA GLY A 803 -65.21 -39.02 10.65
C GLY A 803 -65.20 -37.66 9.95
N THR A 804 -64.26 -36.76 10.25
CA THR A 804 -64.21 -35.41 9.66
C THR A 804 -63.93 -35.41 8.16
N SER A 805 -63.12 -36.36 7.68
CA SER A 805 -62.71 -36.42 6.27
C SER A 805 -63.49 -37.47 5.48
N TRP A 806 -63.90 -38.57 6.13
CA TRP A 806 -64.52 -39.72 5.44
C TRP A 806 -65.89 -40.13 6.00
N GLY A 807 -66.40 -39.41 7.00
CA GLY A 807 -67.65 -39.76 7.69
C GLY A 807 -67.48 -40.87 8.73
N LEU A 808 -68.44 -40.95 9.65
CA LEU A 808 -68.46 -41.99 10.68
C LEU A 808 -68.78 -43.38 10.08
N PRO A 809 -68.40 -44.49 10.75
CA PRO A 809 -68.67 -45.84 10.26
C PRO A 809 -70.16 -46.09 9.95
N SER A 810 -70.44 -46.62 8.76
CA SER A 810 -71.80 -46.97 8.30
C SER A 810 -71.92 -48.44 7.90
N VAL A 811 -73.09 -49.02 8.13
CA VAL A 811 -73.41 -50.40 7.74
C VAL A 811 -73.49 -50.51 6.21
N GLY A 812 -72.97 -51.60 5.66
CA GLY A 812 -73.09 -51.95 4.23
C GLY A 812 -72.12 -51.22 3.30
N THR A 813 -71.24 -50.37 3.82
CA THR A 813 -70.23 -49.64 3.04
C THR A 813 -68.87 -50.34 3.13
N TRP A 814 -68.23 -50.56 1.98
CA TRP A 814 -66.83 -51.00 1.92
C TRP A 814 -65.90 -49.84 2.27
N VAL A 815 -64.96 -50.07 3.17
CA VAL A 815 -63.89 -49.13 3.51
C VAL A 815 -62.56 -49.86 3.57
N HIS A 816 -61.48 -49.22 3.11
CA HIS A 816 -60.13 -49.75 3.22
C HIS A 816 -59.47 -49.19 4.48
N LEU A 817 -59.10 -50.08 5.38
CA LEU A 817 -58.49 -49.73 6.66
C LEU A 817 -57.03 -50.11 6.66
N ALA A 818 -56.17 -49.24 7.19
CA ALA A 818 -54.79 -49.57 7.51
C ALA A 818 -54.45 -49.25 8.97
N GLY A 819 -53.70 -50.15 9.60
CA GLY A 819 -53.07 -49.94 10.90
C GLY A 819 -51.57 -49.91 10.75
N VAL A 820 -50.91 -48.83 11.18
CA VAL A 820 -49.45 -48.68 11.12
C VAL A 820 -48.89 -48.57 12.53
N TYR A 821 -47.92 -49.44 12.85
CA TYR A 821 -47.08 -49.27 14.02
C TYR A 821 -45.68 -48.83 13.58
N ASP A 822 -45.25 -47.67 14.09
CA ASP A 822 -43.91 -47.14 13.90
C ASP A 822 -43.14 -47.26 15.23
N ALA A 823 -42.29 -48.27 15.31
CA ALA A 823 -41.48 -48.53 16.50
C ALA A 823 -40.40 -47.46 16.72
N ALA A 824 -39.90 -46.83 15.63
CA ALA A 824 -38.89 -45.79 15.72
C ALA A 824 -39.49 -44.46 16.18
N ALA A 825 -40.70 -44.13 15.72
CA ALA A 825 -41.41 -42.92 16.14
C ALA A 825 -42.22 -43.08 17.44
N HIS A 826 -42.39 -44.31 17.94
CA HIS A 826 -43.28 -44.65 19.06
C HIS A 826 -44.74 -44.24 18.81
N LYS A 827 -45.25 -44.51 17.60
CA LYS A 827 -46.60 -44.13 17.15
C LYS A 827 -47.38 -45.31 16.62
N ILE A 828 -48.69 -45.29 16.88
CA ILE A 828 -49.67 -46.09 16.14
C ILE A 828 -50.58 -45.15 15.35
N ARG A 829 -50.94 -45.56 14.13
CA ARG A 829 -51.85 -44.82 13.25
C ARG A 829 -52.93 -45.72 12.71
N ALA A 830 -54.13 -45.16 12.60
CA ALA A 830 -55.25 -45.74 11.87
C ALA A 830 -55.52 -44.89 10.64
N PHE A 831 -55.65 -45.53 9.48
CA PHE A 831 -56.03 -44.88 8.23
C PHE A 831 -57.35 -45.46 7.75
N VAL A 832 -58.27 -44.58 7.39
CA VAL A 832 -59.47 -44.91 6.61
C VAL A 832 -59.24 -44.31 5.25
N MET A 833 -58.88 -45.16 4.29
CA MET A 833 -58.68 -44.69 2.93
C MET A 833 -60.02 -44.49 2.27
N GLY A 834 -60.13 -43.34 1.60
CA GLY A 834 -61.29 -42.99 0.83
C GLY A 834 -61.26 -43.53 -0.59
N ASP A 835 -61.75 -42.72 -1.53
CA ASP A 835 -61.72 -43.01 -2.96
C ASP A 835 -60.27 -43.30 -3.39
N PRO A 836 -59.94 -44.53 -3.83
CA PRO A 836 -58.59 -44.92 -4.19
C PRO A 836 -57.98 -44.08 -5.31
N LEU A 837 -58.80 -43.34 -6.07
CA LEU A 837 -58.33 -42.49 -7.16
C LEU A 837 -57.75 -41.14 -6.71
N ASN A 838 -58.10 -40.65 -5.52
CA ASN A 838 -57.72 -39.30 -5.07
C ASN A 838 -56.70 -39.30 -3.91
N CYS A 839 -56.33 -40.47 -3.38
CA CYS A 839 -55.49 -40.62 -2.17
C CYS A 839 -55.91 -39.71 -1.00
N GLY A 840 -57.19 -39.34 -0.94
CA GLY A 840 -57.79 -38.63 0.17
C GLY A 840 -58.34 -39.64 1.17
N GLY A 841 -57.84 -39.60 2.40
CA GLY A 841 -58.27 -40.49 3.49
C GLY A 841 -58.22 -39.77 4.82
N GLU A 842 -58.71 -40.43 5.85
CA GLU A 842 -58.68 -39.95 7.23
C GLU A 842 -57.61 -40.69 8.02
N THR A 843 -56.85 -39.96 8.84
CA THR A 843 -55.80 -40.55 9.68
C THR A 843 -55.98 -40.14 11.13
N ALA A 844 -55.85 -41.09 12.04
CA ALA A 844 -55.72 -40.84 13.47
C ALA A 844 -54.39 -41.38 13.98
N GLU A 845 -53.77 -40.70 14.95
CA GLU A 845 -52.49 -41.09 15.55
C GLU A 845 -52.58 -41.10 17.08
N ALA A 846 -51.92 -42.07 17.71
CA ALA A 846 -51.68 -42.09 19.15
C ALA A 846 -50.23 -42.49 19.46
N SER A 847 -49.68 -41.96 20.56
CA SER A 847 -48.37 -42.37 21.06
C SER A 847 -48.43 -43.75 21.72
N PHE A 848 -47.45 -44.61 21.45
CA PHE A 848 -47.42 -45.97 21.96
C PHE A 848 -45.98 -46.46 22.22
N THR A 849 -45.73 -46.94 23.45
CA THR A 849 -44.39 -47.32 23.94
C THR A 849 -44.30 -48.78 24.41
N GLY A 850 -45.27 -49.62 24.07
CA GLY A 850 -45.28 -51.02 24.47
C GLY A 850 -44.32 -51.89 23.66
N THR A 851 -43.68 -52.87 24.30
CA THR A 851 -42.65 -53.74 23.67
C THR A 851 -43.00 -55.23 23.63
N TRP A 852 -44.20 -55.61 24.07
CA TRP A 852 -44.64 -57.01 24.06
C TRP A 852 -44.69 -57.61 22.64
N SER A 853 -44.06 -58.79 22.51
CA SER A 853 -44.11 -59.63 21.31
C SER A 853 -45.28 -60.62 21.39
N ALA A 854 -46.29 -60.46 20.53
CA ALA A 854 -47.34 -61.45 20.34
C ALA A 854 -46.86 -62.57 19.41
N THR A 855 -46.66 -63.76 19.98
CA THR A 855 -46.13 -64.94 19.29
C THR A 855 -47.19 -65.96 18.90
N GLY A 856 -48.48 -65.65 19.12
CA GLY A 856 -49.62 -66.48 18.73
C GLY A 856 -50.11 -66.19 17.32
N SER A 857 -51.24 -66.82 16.95
CA SER A 857 -51.81 -66.74 15.61
C SER A 857 -52.14 -65.31 15.18
N PHE A 858 -51.82 -64.99 13.93
CA PHE A 858 -52.55 -63.93 13.22
C PHE A 858 -53.98 -64.42 12.95
N ALA A 859 -54.96 -63.54 13.16
CA ALA A 859 -56.37 -63.87 13.05
C ALA A 859 -57.15 -62.81 12.28
N ILE A 860 -58.09 -63.27 11.45
CA ILE A 860 -59.06 -62.46 10.73
C ILE A 860 -60.46 -62.74 11.29
N GLY A 861 -61.20 -61.67 11.59
CA GLY A 861 -62.59 -61.70 12.06
C GLY A 861 -62.78 -61.86 13.57
N ARG A 862 -61.72 -61.77 14.38
CA ARG A 862 -61.78 -61.84 15.85
C ARG A 862 -60.59 -61.15 16.51
N ALA A 863 -60.70 -60.91 17.82
CA ALA A 863 -59.54 -60.78 18.72
C ALA A 863 -59.53 -61.84 19.83
N LEU A 864 -58.42 -61.96 20.55
CA LEU A 864 -58.28 -62.69 21.79
C LEU A 864 -58.43 -61.74 22.99
N SER A 865 -59.24 -62.15 23.97
CA SER A 865 -59.45 -61.45 25.24
C SER A 865 -59.63 -62.46 26.36
N SER A 866 -58.91 -62.28 27.46
CA SER A 866 -58.91 -63.21 28.61
C SER A 866 -58.67 -64.67 28.21
N GLY A 867 -57.82 -64.91 27.22
CA GLY A 867 -57.46 -66.24 26.70
C GLY A 867 -58.51 -66.89 25.80
N ALA A 868 -59.59 -66.18 25.45
CA ALA A 868 -60.67 -66.69 24.59
C ALA A 868 -60.96 -65.75 23.40
N ALA A 869 -61.50 -66.31 22.33
CA ALA A 869 -61.87 -65.57 21.13
C ALA A 869 -63.07 -64.65 21.40
N ALA A 870 -62.90 -63.34 21.20
CA ALA A 870 -63.86 -62.28 21.50
C ALA A 870 -63.90 -61.22 20.36
N ASN A 871 -64.72 -60.17 20.55
CA ASN A 871 -64.85 -59.00 19.66
C ASN A 871 -64.98 -59.40 18.18
N ARG A 872 -65.92 -60.31 17.91
CA ARG A 872 -66.08 -60.97 16.61
C ARG A 872 -66.56 -59.96 15.56
N TRP A 873 -66.00 -60.07 14.35
CA TRP A 873 -66.47 -59.30 13.20
C TRP A 873 -67.83 -59.79 12.71
N ARG A 874 -68.72 -58.87 12.35
CA ARG A 874 -69.97 -59.16 11.65
C ARG A 874 -70.05 -58.37 10.35
N GLY A 875 -69.99 -59.10 9.23
CA GLY A 875 -69.87 -58.52 7.89
C GLY A 875 -68.78 -59.20 7.09
N GLU A 876 -68.30 -58.54 6.05
CA GLU A 876 -67.31 -59.07 5.12
C GLU A 876 -65.93 -58.44 5.33
N ILE A 877 -64.89 -59.23 5.10
CA ILE A 877 -63.47 -58.81 5.08
C ILE A 877 -62.86 -59.34 3.78
N ASP A 878 -62.08 -58.48 3.13
CA ASP A 878 -61.48 -58.73 1.82
C ASP A 878 -60.04 -58.15 1.79
N ASP A 879 -59.22 -58.72 0.91
CA ASP A 879 -57.87 -58.29 0.55
C ASP A 879 -56.93 -57.88 1.71
N VAL A 880 -56.72 -58.82 2.62
CA VAL A 880 -55.92 -58.61 3.82
C VAL A 880 -54.43 -58.60 3.50
N HIS A 881 -53.73 -57.56 3.96
CA HIS A 881 -52.27 -57.43 3.82
C HIS A 881 -51.56 -57.27 5.17
N ALA A 882 -50.32 -57.76 5.22
CA ALA A 882 -49.41 -57.58 6.35
C ALA A 882 -47.96 -57.32 5.87
N PHE A 883 -47.40 -56.17 6.23
CA PHE A 883 -46.05 -55.71 5.88
C PHE A 883 -45.18 -55.54 7.12
N GLN A 884 -43.94 -56.05 7.09
CA GLN A 884 -42.96 -55.87 8.18
C GLN A 884 -42.16 -54.55 8.03
N ARG A 885 -42.85 -53.45 7.71
CA ARG A 885 -42.34 -52.08 7.69
C ARG A 885 -43.49 -51.10 7.78
N THR A 886 -43.20 -49.82 8.02
CA THR A 886 -44.16 -48.75 7.81
C THR A 886 -44.34 -48.52 6.31
N LEU A 887 -45.59 -48.50 5.84
CA LEU A 887 -45.96 -47.92 4.56
C LEU A 887 -46.21 -46.42 4.73
N SER A 888 -45.82 -45.61 3.73
CA SER A 888 -46.23 -44.21 3.61
C SER A 888 -47.68 -44.09 3.17
N ASP A 889 -48.28 -42.91 3.36
CA ASP A 889 -49.66 -42.62 2.95
C ASP A 889 -49.91 -42.91 1.46
N ILE A 890 -48.93 -42.61 0.61
CA ILE A 890 -48.98 -42.88 -0.83
C ILE A 890 -48.94 -44.38 -1.11
N GLU A 891 -48.10 -45.14 -0.41
CA GLU A 891 -48.04 -46.59 -0.57
C GLU A 891 -49.34 -47.26 -0.10
N ILE A 892 -49.91 -46.82 1.04
CA ILE A 892 -51.21 -47.31 1.52
C ILE A 892 -52.31 -47.00 0.50
N CYS A 893 -52.31 -45.80 -0.07
CA CYS A 893 -53.24 -45.42 -1.14
C CYS A 893 -53.10 -46.33 -2.38
N GLN A 894 -51.88 -46.56 -2.84
CA GLN A 894 -51.63 -47.42 -4.00
C GLN A 894 -52.12 -48.86 -3.76
N GLN A 895 -52.03 -49.37 -2.53
CA GLN A 895 -52.56 -50.70 -2.20
C GLN A 895 -54.09 -50.73 -2.16
N ALA A 896 -54.75 -49.64 -1.78
CA ALA A 896 -56.21 -49.54 -1.84
C ALA A 896 -56.74 -49.46 -3.29
N ALA A 897 -55.92 -49.04 -4.25
CA ALA A 897 -56.30 -48.85 -5.65
C ALA A 897 -56.02 -50.05 -6.57
N GLN A 898 -55.30 -51.06 -6.08
CA GLN A 898 -54.99 -52.32 -6.79
C GLN A 898 -56.06 -53.37 -6.53
#